data_AF-A0A2G9GKG9-F1
#
_entry.id   AF-A0A2G9GKG9-F1
#
_cell.length_a   1.000
_cell.length_b   1.000
_cell.length_c   1.000
_cell.angle_alpha   90.00
_cell.angle_beta   90.00
_cell.angle_gamma   90.00
#
_symmetry.space_group_name_H-M   'P 1'
#
loop_
_entity.id
_entity.type
_entity.pdbx_description
1 polymer ?
#
loop_
_entity_poly.entity_id
_entity_poly.type
_entity_poly.pdbx_seq_one_letter_code
_entity_poly.pdbx_strand_id
1 'polypeptide(L)'
;MTKLALSSHHTLSPILTPTSTTHSHLSFPAKFHRRRHHHHQLPLLRRGLSIVSKAKPKELIFGNPSVTVEKGKYSYDVETLINKLSSLPPRGSIARCLDTFKNKLSLSDFSHVFKEFAQRGDWQRSLRLFKYMQRQIWCKPNEHIYSLIIGILGREGLLDKAAEIFDEMVTHSVPRTVLSYTAIINAYGRNGQYEVAMELLERMKRERILPNILTYNTVVNACARGGYSWEGLLSLFGEMRHEGIQPDLVTYNTLLSACSNRGLGDEAEMVFRTMNESGVLPDITTYTYLVETFGKLGKLERVSELLREMEADGNLPEIMSYNVLLEAYAHSGKIKEAMGVFKQMQAAGCMPNAGTYSILLNLFGKHGRYDEVRELFLEMKVSNTEPNADTYNILIEVFGEGGYFKEVVTLFHDMVEENIEPNMETYEGLIYACGKGGLHEDAKRILLHMNEKGLVPSSKAYTGAIEAYGQAALYEEALVAFNTMNELGSTPTIETFNSLIHTFAKGGLYKENEAILSRMSELGVFRNRDSLNGLIEGYRQGGQFEDALKAYVDMEKVRCDPDEYTLEAILSVYCFAGLVDESEKQFREIKELGIQPSVMCYCMMLSVFAKSDRWDKASELLNEMHTNRVSDIHQVIGQMIKGDFDDASNWQMVEYVFDKLNSEGCGFGIRFYNTILEALWCLGQKERAARVLHEAIKRGLYPELYRKNKLIWSADVHRMWPGGACTAISVWLNNMQEQLINGEDLPQLATVVVVRGQMERSSITRDFPVAKAAYPLLRDLSSSFCFPGWNKGRIICQKPQLKRLFSKIEASSDDSEINKIINLSNSPFPPSGSRTSMSDLNQHSSPDASKISFRTNTELMTSGV
;
A
#
# COMPACT_ATOMS: atom_id res chain seq x y z
N MET A 1 -40.36 48.11 -30.43
CA MET A 1 -41.67 48.79 -30.30
C MET A 1 -42.74 47.75 -30.04
N THR A 2 -43.85 48.11 -29.34
CA THR A 2 -45.14 47.35 -29.21
C THR A 2 -45.07 45.84 -28.92
N LYS A 3 -45.32 45.28 -27.72
CA LYS A 3 -46.24 45.54 -26.58
C LYS A 3 -47.69 45.00 -26.78
N LEU A 4 -48.24 44.36 -25.73
CA LEU A 4 -49.61 43.83 -25.46
C LEU A 4 -49.79 42.30 -25.65
N ALA A 5 -50.61 41.55 -24.86
CA ALA A 5 -51.13 41.73 -23.48
C ALA A 5 -51.74 40.42 -22.92
N LEU A 6 -51.88 40.35 -21.58
CA LEU A 6 -52.34 39.27 -20.70
C LEU A 6 -53.79 38.75 -20.83
N SER A 7 -54.00 37.48 -20.41
CA SER A 7 -55.01 37.01 -19.42
C SER A 7 -54.82 35.51 -19.13
N SER A 8 -55.48 34.86 -18.15
CA SER A 8 -55.38 34.90 -16.67
C SER A 8 -56.38 33.87 -16.08
N HIS A 9 -56.17 33.42 -14.82
CA HIS A 9 -56.98 32.51 -13.95
C HIS A 9 -56.45 31.06 -13.79
N HIS A 10 -55.86 30.67 -12.64
CA HIS A 10 -56.43 30.36 -11.29
C HIS A 10 -57.16 29.00 -11.29
N THR A 11 -56.80 27.97 -10.50
CA THR A 11 -56.79 27.78 -9.02
C THR A 11 -56.06 26.44 -8.66
N LEU A 12 -55.74 25.98 -7.43
CA LEU A 12 -55.60 26.50 -6.05
C LEU A 12 -54.72 25.51 -5.22
N SER A 13 -54.04 25.98 -4.17
CA SER A 13 -53.27 25.19 -3.17
C SER A 13 -54.18 24.59 -2.05
N PRO A 14 -53.70 23.72 -1.13
CA PRO A 14 -52.94 24.14 0.07
C PRO A 14 -51.72 23.24 0.42
N ILE A 15 -50.56 23.76 0.84
CA ILE A 15 -50.15 24.24 2.19
C ILE A 15 -49.97 23.13 3.24
N LEU A 16 -48.73 22.96 3.73
CA LEU A 16 -48.38 23.04 5.17
C LEU A 16 -46.86 23.18 5.38
N THR A 17 -46.43 24.33 5.89
CA THR A 17 -45.24 24.53 6.71
C THR A 17 -45.71 25.08 8.06
N PRO A 18 -44.94 24.95 9.16
CA PRO A 18 -43.96 25.99 9.54
C PRO A 18 -42.70 25.37 10.22
N THR A 19 -41.69 26.07 10.76
CA THR A 19 -41.53 27.49 11.16
C THR A 19 -40.05 27.90 11.03
N SER A 20 -39.78 29.20 10.93
CA SER A 20 -38.44 29.80 10.95
C SER A 20 -38.24 30.75 12.14
N THR A 21 -36.97 30.96 12.54
CA THR A 21 -36.49 32.15 13.27
C THR A 21 -35.10 32.50 12.73
N THR A 22 -34.95 33.31 11.68
CA THR A 22 -34.95 34.81 11.65
C THR A 22 -33.62 35.48 12.04
N HIS A 23 -32.93 35.96 10.99
CA HIS A 23 -32.32 37.31 10.83
C HIS A 23 -31.10 37.71 11.72
N SER A 24 -30.17 38.57 11.28
CA SER A 24 -30.19 39.67 10.29
C SER A 24 -28.77 39.92 9.69
N HIS A 25 -28.62 40.19 8.38
CA HIS A 25 -28.27 41.51 7.74
C HIS A 25 -26.91 42.13 8.19
N LEU A 26 -25.98 42.68 7.38
CA LEU A 26 -25.86 43.21 5.99
C LEU A 26 -24.33 43.14 5.59
N SER A 27 -23.78 43.42 4.39
CA SER A 27 -24.26 43.86 3.06
C SER A 27 -23.20 43.54 1.94
N PHE A 28 -23.56 43.80 0.68
CA PHE A 28 -22.71 43.95 -0.53
C PHE A 28 -22.84 45.44 -1.02
N PRO A 29 -22.20 45.97 -2.12
CA PRO A 29 -21.58 45.28 -3.28
C PRO A 29 -20.33 45.89 -3.97
N ALA A 30 -19.80 45.17 -4.98
CA ALA A 30 -19.22 45.65 -6.27
C ALA A 30 -17.86 46.44 -6.26
N LYS A 31 -16.92 46.32 -7.24
CA LYS A 31 -17.00 45.91 -8.66
C LYS A 31 -15.59 45.71 -9.33
N PHE A 32 -15.56 44.89 -10.39
CA PHE A 32 -14.73 44.98 -11.64
C PHE A 32 -13.19 44.74 -11.75
N HIS A 33 -12.88 43.63 -12.47
CA HIS A 33 -12.10 43.52 -13.74
C HIS A 33 -10.55 43.40 -13.84
N ARG A 34 -10.19 42.26 -14.49
CA ARG A 34 -9.32 42.06 -15.69
C ARG A 34 -7.83 41.66 -15.54
N ARG A 35 -7.59 40.46 -16.10
CA ARG A 35 -6.33 39.83 -16.57
C ARG A 35 -5.31 40.79 -17.24
N ARG A 36 -4.02 40.45 -17.11
CA ARG A 36 -3.11 40.25 -18.26
C ARG A 36 -1.94 39.30 -17.91
N HIS A 37 -1.44 38.57 -18.92
CA HIS A 37 -0.28 37.68 -18.85
C HIS A 37 1.04 38.47 -18.99
N HIS A 38 2.18 37.90 -18.54
CA HIS A 38 3.35 37.68 -19.41
C HIS A 38 4.39 36.69 -18.82
N HIS A 39 5.32 36.29 -19.69
CA HIS A 39 6.16 35.09 -19.73
C HIS A 39 7.10 34.76 -18.55
N HIS A 40 7.43 33.47 -18.48
CA HIS A 40 8.59 32.91 -17.78
C HIS A 40 9.94 33.41 -18.32
N GLN A 41 10.87 33.68 -17.41
CA GLN A 41 12.28 33.32 -17.54
C GLN A 41 12.81 32.89 -16.15
N LEU A 42 13.61 31.82 -16.12
CA LEU A 42 14.32 31.33 -14.92
C LEU A 42 15.40 32.36 -14.49
N PRO A 43 15.73 32.48 -13.19
CA PRO A 43 16.84 31.65 -12.68
C PRO A 43 16.79 31.21 -11.20
N LEU A 44 17.40 30.03 -10.97
CA LEU A 44 18.26 29.64 -9.84
C LEU A 44 17.72 29.70 -8.38
N LEU A 45 17.49 28.51 -7.84
CA LEU A 45 17.35 28.22 -6.41
C LEU A 45 18.65 28.47 -5.64
N ARG A 46 18.64 29.41 -4.68
CA ARG A 46 19.47 29.36 -3.46
C ARG A 46 18.93 30.30 -2.38
N ARG A 47 18.20 29.75 -1.40
CA ARG A 47 18.12 30.30 -0.03
C ARG A 47 17.51 29.27 0.91
N GLY A 48 18.26 28.86 1.92
CA GLY A 48 17.73 28.06 3.02
C GLY A 48 16.74 28.89 3.83
N LEU A 49 15.61 28.28 4.20
CA LEU A 49 14.64 28.87 5.11
C LEU A 49 15.07 28.58 6.55
N SER A 50 15.73 29.53 7.19
CA SER A 50 15.83 29.55 8.65
C SER A 50 14.46 29.88 9.24
N ILE A 51 13.78 28.87 9.78
CA ILE A 51 12.55 29.07 10.55
C ILE A 51 12.94 29.70 11.89
N VAL A 52 13.02 31.03 11.92
CA VAL A 52 13.12 31.79 13.17
C VAL A 52 11.76 31.74 13.85
N SER A 53 11.59 30.77 14.76
CA SER A 53 10.41 30.67 15.61
C SER A 53 10.35 31.86 16.57
N LYS A 54 9.55 32.86 16.23
CA LYS A 54 9.21 33.94 17.16
C LYS A 54 8.53 33.33 18.38
N ALA A 55 9.18 33.39 19.53
CA ALA A 55 8.61 32.96 20.80
C ALA A 55 7.30 33.72 21.07
N LYS A 56 6.22 32.96 21.32
CA LYS A 56 4.97 33.54 21.84
C LYS A 56 5.21 34.12 23.24
N PRO A 57 4.52 35.19 23.65
CA PRO A 57 4.58 35.65 25.04
C PRO A 57 4.10 34.51 25.96
N LYS A 58 4.94 34.06 26.88
CA LYS A 58 4.57 33.04 27.88
C LYS A 58 3.44 33.60 28.76
N GLU A 59 2.32 32.87 28.83
CA GLU A 59 1.24 33.16 29.77
C GLU A 59 1.72 32.96 31.24
N LEU A 60 0.92 33.45 32.20
CA LEU A 60 1.19 33.24 33.64
C LEU A 60 0.97 31.77 34.03
N ILE A 61 1.98 30.93 33.79
CA ILE A 61 2.07 29.60 34.38
C ILE A 61 2.39 29.76 35.87
N PHE A 62 1.37 29.62 36.71
CA PHE A 62 1.58 29.27 38.11
C PHE A 62 1.98 27.79 38.18
N GLY A 63 3.14 27.49 38.77
CA GLY A 63 3.59 26.11 38.97
C GLY A 63 2.53 25.28 39.71
N ASN A 64 2.39 24.01 39.31
CA ASN A 64 1.29 23.14 39.68
C ASN A 64 1.15 23.05 41.23
N PRO A 65 0.10 23.64 41.85
CA PRO A 65 0.02 23.77 43.30
C PRO A 65 -0.27 22.45 44.03
N SER A 66 -0.49 21.37 43.28
CA SER A 66 -0.90 20.04 43.73
C SER A 66 0.25 19.09 44.07
N VAL A 67 1.51 19.43 43.77
CA VAL A 67 2.66 18.58 44.14
C VAL A 67 3.00 18.80 45.61
N THR A 68 2.55 17.90 46.49
CA THR A 68 3.03 17.86 47.89
C THR A 68 4.45 17.30 47.94
N VAL A 69 5.27 17.75 48.90
CA VAL A 69 6.59 17.15 49.13
C VAL A 69 6.39 15.72 49.67
N GLU A 70 7.17 14.76 49.17
CA GLU A 70 7.23 13.41 49.75
C GLU A 70 7.67 13.48 51.21
N LYS A 71 6.85 12.93 52.13
CA LYS A 71 7.10 13.03 53.57
C LYS A 71 8.41 12.34 53.95
N GLY A 72 9.31 13.07 54.59
CA GLY A 72 10.62 12.59 55.03
C GLY A 72 11.77 12.85 54.05
N LYS A 73 11.51 13.55 52.93
CA LYS A 73 12.55 13.97 51.97
C LYS A 73 13.44 15.08 52.55
N TYR A 74 12.92 15.93 53.43
CA TYR A 74 13.66 17.00 54.09
C TYR A 74 13.35 17.07 55.60
N SER A 75 13.99 17.99 56.32
CA SER A 75 13.65 18.26 57.71
C SER A 75 12.20 18.78 57.82
N TYR A 76 11.53 18.47 58.94
CA TYR A 76 10.13 18.85 59.16
C TYR A 76 9.86 20.35 58.97
N ASP A 77 10.78 21.21 59.42
CA ASP A 77 10.67 22.66 59.24
C ASP A 77 10.86 23.09 57.76
N VAL A 78 11.68 22.39 56.97
CA VAL A 78 11.82 22.62 55.52
C VAL A 78 10.56 22.21 54.76
N GLU A 79 10.03 21.01 55.01
CA GLU A 79 8.77 20.56 54.39
C GLU A 79 7.60 21.48 54.75
N THR A 80 7.52 21.89 56.02
CA THR A 80 6.50 22.85 56.49
C THR A 80 6.67 24.22 55.84
N LEU A 81 7.91 24.69 55.63
CA LEU A 81 8.15 25.95 54.92
C LEU A 81 7.78 25.86 53.43
N ILE A 82 8.15 24.78 52.73
CA ILE A 82 7.80 24.56 51.31
C ILE A 82 6.28 24.58 51.17
N ASN A 83 5.56 23.78 51.96
CA ASN A 83 4.11 23.70 51.90
C ASN A 83 3.45 25.07 52.20
N LYS A 84 3.92 25.81 53.22
CA LYS A 84 3.45 27.18 53.51
C LYS A 84 3.69 28.13 52.32
N LEU A 85 4.89 28.14 51.73
CA LEU A 85 5.24 29.02 50.60
C LEU A 85 4.50 28.65 49.30
N SER A 86 4.26 27.36 49.04
CA SER A 86 3.44 26.91 47.92
C SER A 86 1.97 27.34 48.09
N SER A 87 1.43 27.24 49.30
CA SER A 87 0.06 27.68 49.63
C SER A 87 -0.15 29.20 49.63
N LEU A 88 0.91 30.01 49.58
CA LEU A 88 0.77 31.47 49.54
C LEU A 88 0.10 31.95 48.23
N PRO A 89 -0.94 32.82 48.31
CA PRO A 89 -1.47 33.50 47.14
C PRO A 89 -0.43 34.47 46.54
N PRO A 90 -0.60 34.94 45.28
CA PRO A 90 0.40 35.75 44.58
C PRO A 90 0.83 37.03 45.32
N ARG A 91 -0.05 37.62 46.15
CA ARG A 91 0.23 38.78 47.01
C ARG A 91 0.43 38.44 48.50
N GLY A 92 0.44 37.16 48.88
CA GLY A 92 0.59 36.71 50.26
C GLY A 92 1.95 37.04 50.87
N SER A 93 1.99 37.37 52.15
CA SER A 93 3.21 37.84 52.83
C SER A 93 4.18 36.70 53.16
N ILE A 94 5.35 36.72 52.53
CA ILE A 94 6.46 35.80 52.83
C ILE A 94 7.00 36.02 54.26
N ALA A 95 6.98 37.25 54.75
CA ALA A 95 7.39 37.57 56.13
C ALA A 95 6.60 36.73 57.15
N ARG A 96 5.26 36.74 57.04
CA ARG A 96 4.36 36.00 57.93
C ARG A 96 4.56 34.47 57.88
N CYS A 97 5.11 33.93 56.79
CA CYS A 97 5.48 32.53 56.71
C CYS A 97 6.82 32.24 57.41
N LEU A 98 7.79 33.15 57.30
CA LEU A 98 9.14 32.99 57.85
C LEU A 98 9.26 33.37 59.32
N ASP A 99 8.36 34.21 59.84
CA ASP A 99 8.34 34.60 61.27
C ASP A 99 8.31 33.37 62.20
N THR A 100 7.58 32.30 61.83
CA THR A 100 7.52 31.04 62.60
C THR A 100 8.80 30.18 62.56
N PHE A 101 9.76 30.53 61.70
CA PHE A 101 11.01 29.79 61.47
C PHE A 101 12.28 30.61 61.77
N LYS A 102 12.12 31.83 62.28
CA LYS A 102 13.24 32.66 62.73
C LYS A 102 14.08 31.89 63.75
N ASN A 103 15.38 31.80 63.51
CA ASN A 103 16.35 31.02 64.28
C ASN A 103 16.17 29.48 64.26
N LYS A 104 15.29 28.93 63.40
CA LYS A 104 15.14 27.47 63.21
C LYS A 104 15.78 26.93 61.94
N LEU A 105 15.83 27.73 60.88
CA LEU A 105 16.33 27.32 59.56
C LEU A 105 17.73 27.85 59.29
N SER A 106 18.60 27.00 58.77
CA SER A 106 19.93 27.34 58.26
C SER A 106 19.88 27.78 56.79
N LEU A 107 20.97 28.34 56.27
CA LEU A 107 21.12 28.61 54.83
C LEU A 107 21.13 27.31 53.99
N SER A 108 21.49 26.16 54.59
CA SER A 108 21.38 24.86 53.94
C SER A 108 19.91 24.48 53.76
N ASP A 109 19.07 24.68 54.77
CA ASP A 109 17.63 24.44 54.69
C ASP A 109 16.97 25.28 53.59
N PHE A 110 17.28 26.58 53.51
CA PHE A 110 16.84 27.42 52.39
C PHE A 110 17.33 26.91 51.02
N SER A 111 18.55 26.37 50.95
CA SER A 111 19.07 25.78 49.70
C SER A 111 18.28 24.55 49.25
N HIS A 112 17.72 23.76 50.17
CA HIS A 112 16.78 22.67 49.85
C HIS A 112 15.45 23.21 49.32
N VAL A 113 14.89 24.27 49.93
CA VAL A 113 13.68 24.96 49.42
C VAL A 113 13.89 25.46 47.98
N PHE A 114 15.04 26.09 47.69
CA PHE A 114 15.36 26.54 46.33
C PHE A 114 15.53 25.37 45.34
N LYS A 115 16.17 24.26 45.74
CA LYS A 115 16.29 23.06 44.89
C LYS A 115 14.92 22.45 44.56
N GLU A 116 14.02 22.36 45.53
CA GLU A 116 12.64 21.87 45.34
C GLU A 116 11.85 22.80 44.40
N PHE A 117 11.91 24.12 44.58
CA PHE A 117 11.28 25.07 43.66
C PHE A 117 11.93 25.04 42.25
N ALA A 118 13.22 24.72 42.13
CA ALA A 118 13.89 24.50 40.85
C ALA A 118 13.44 23.23 40.11
N GLN A 119 12.92 22.22 40.83
CA GLN A 119 12.27 21.04 40.26
C GLN A 119 10.84 21.35 39.79
N ARG A 120 10.15 22.29 40.47
CA ARG A 120 8.76 22.69 40.20
C ARG A 120 8.57 23.83 39.18
N GLY A 121 9.66 24.47 38.72
CA GLY A 121 9.60 25.69 37.89
C GLY A 121 9.13 26.96 38.65
N ASP A 122 9.19 26.94 39.98
CA ASP A 122 8.56 27.94 40.86
C ASP A 122 9.43 29.21 41.04
N TRP A 123 9.85 29.81 39.92
CA TRP A 123 10.81 30.93 39.90
C TRP A 123 10.29 32.19 40.60
N GLN A 124 8.98 32.47 40.52
CA GLN A 124 8.39 33.65 41.16
C GLN A 124 8.46 33.57 42.69
N ARG A 125 8.11 32.41 43.26
CA ARG A 125 8.19 32.16 44.71
C ARG A 125 9.64 32.20 45.17
N SER A 126 10.54 31.59 44.40
CA SER A 126 11.99 31.62 44.62
C SER A 126 12.52 33.06 44.65
N LEU A 127 12.25 33.88 43.63
CA LEU A 127 12.75 35.25 43.56
C LEU A 127 12.18 36.14 44.68
N ARG A 128 10.91 35.98 45.04
CA ARG A 128 10.29 36.71 46.16
C ARG A 128 10.87 36.30 47.52
N LEU A 129 11.15 35.01 47.73
CA LEU A 129 11.84 34.50 48.93
C LEU A 129 13.26 35.08 49.01
N PHE A 130 14.00 35.01 47.91
CA PHE A 130 15.35 35.54 47.78
C PHE A 130 15.45 37.04 48.08
N LYS A 131 14.64 37.88 47.42
CA LYS A 131 14.61 39.34 47.67
C LYS A 131 14.11 39.69 49.09
N TYR A 132 13.38 38.80 49.78
CA TYR A 132 13.07 38.95 51.20
C TYR A 132 14.28 38.61 52.07
N MET A 133 14.97 37.48 51.82
CA MET A 133 16.17 37.06 52.54
C MET A 133 17.29 38.11 52.48
N GLN A 134 17.49 38.78 51.33
CA GLN A 134 18.43 39.91 51.19
C GLN A 134 18.19 41.05 52.21
N ARG A 135 16.95 41.22 52.70
CA ARG A 135 16.56 42.26 53.67
C ARG A 135 16.66 41.80 55.13
N GLN A 136 17.01 40.53 55.38
CA GLN A 136 17.04 39.94 56.71
C GLN A 136 18.48 39.68 57.17
N ILE A 137 18.79 40.08 58.40
CA ILE A 137 20.12 39.86 59.00
C ILE A 137 20.37 38.37 59.31
N TRP A 138 19.32 37.64 59.71
CA TRP A 138 19.43 36.25 60.19
C TRP A 138 19.49 35.19 59.07
N CYS A 139 19.20 35.55 57.82
CA CYS A 139 19.19 34.62 56.68
C CYS A 139 19.72 35.26 55.39
N LYS A 140 20.70 36.17 55.49
CA LYS A 140 21.34 36.83 54.34
C LYS A 140 21.86 35.77 53.34
N PRO A 141 21.49 35.81 52.05
CA PRO A 141 21.91 34.81 51.07
C PRO A 141 23.44 34.74 50.92
N ASN A 142 23.98 33.53 50.84
CA ASN A 142 25.37 33.24 50.48
C ASN A 142 25.50 32.94 48.98
N GLU A 143 26.74 32.78 48.49
CA GLU A 143 27.01 32.51 47.07
C GLU A 143 26.21 31.30 46.53
N HIS A 144 26.09 30.22 47.30
CA HIS A 144 25.34 29.04 46.88
C HIS A 144 23.87 29.39 46.56
N ILE A 145 23.20 30.16 47.41
CA ILE A 145 21.82 30.62 47.18
C ILE A 145 21.74 31.55 45.96
N TYR A 146 22.71 32.44 45.76
CA TYR A 146 22.82 33.25 44.53
C TYR A 146 22.95 32.38 43.26
N SER A 147 23.80 31.35 43.29
CA SER A 147 23.98 30.41 42.17
C SER A 147 22.70 29.60 41.88
N LEU A 148 21.95 29.21 42.91
CA LEU A 148 20.67 28.49 42.77
C LEU A 148 19.61 29.37 42.12
N ILE A 149 19.44 30.63 42.56
CA ILE A 149 18.43 31.52 41.96
C ILE A 149 18.80 31.92 40.52
N ILE A 150 20.08 32.12 40.20
CA ILE A 150 20.57 32.32 38.83
C ILE A 150 20.22 31.10 37.97
N GLY A 151 20.47 29.88 38.47
CA GLY A 151 20.13 28.63 37.78
C GLY A 151 18.62 28.44 37.57
N ILE A 152 17.78 28.85 38.53
CA ILE A 152 16.31 28.83 38.43
C ILE A 152 15.84 29.80 37.34
N LEU A 153 16.30 31.06 37.38
CA LEU A 153 15.95 32.08 36.39
C LEU A 153 16.43 31.69 34.98
N GLY A 154 17.60 31.06 34.87
CA GLY A 154 18.15 30.53 33.63
C GLY A 154 17.32 29.41 33.01
N ARG A 155 16.78 28.47 33.80
CA ARG A 155 15.86 27.42 33.30
C ARG A 155 14.59 27.98 32.67
N GLU A 156 14.13 29.13 33.16
CA GLU A 156 12.90 29.79 32.68
C GLU A 156 13.12 30.76 31.52
N GLY A 157 14.39 31.07 31.19
CA GLY A 157 14.79 32.03 30.17
C GLY A 157 14.77 33.50 30.63
N LEU A 158 14.78 33.75 31.95
CA LEU A 158 14.74 35.10 32.52
C LEU A 158 16.16 35.68 32.69
N LEU A 159 16.88 35.80 31.57
CA LEU A 159 18.31 36.16 31.55
C LEU A 159 18.61 37.54 32.15
N ASP A 160 17.79 38.56 31.84
CA ASP A 160 17.98 39.92 32.38
C ASP A 160 17.98 39.92 33.92
N LYS A 161 17.10 39.13 34.53
CA LYS A 161 17.02 38.98 35.99
C LYS A 161 18.17 38.14 36.53
N ALA A 162 18.61 37.12 35.79
CA ALA A 162 19.78 36.32 36.18
C ALA A 162 21.04 37.20 36.22
N ALA A 163 21.21 38.11 35.25
CA ALA A 163 22.27 39.11 35.22
C ALA A 163 22.15 40.14 36.36
N GLU A 164 20.96 40.71 36.59
CA GLU A 164 20.67 41.61 37.71
C GLU A 164 21.11 40.98 39.05
N ILE A 165 20.72 39.72 39.30
CA ILE A 165 21.11 39.00 40.52
C ILE A 165 22.62 38.70 40.59
N PHE A 166 23.28 38.46 39.45
CA PHE A 166 24.72 38.21 39.39
C PHE A 166 25.54 39.47 39.72
N ASP A 167 25.18 40.63 39.16
CA ASP A 167 25.86 41.89 39.48
C ASP A 167 25.48 42.40 40.90
N GLU A 168 24.26 42.13 41.40
CA GLU A 168 23.86 42.40 42.80
C GLU A 168 24.77 41.74 43.84
N MET A 169 25.48 40.66 43.50
CA MET A 169 26.45 40.02 44.40
C MET A 169 27.52 41.02 44.87
N VAL A 170 28.01 41.87 43.95
CA VAL A 170 29.04 42.88 44.26
C VAL A 170 28.49 43.91 45.24
N THR A 171 27.31 44.45 44.95
CA THR A 171 26.62 45.47 45.78
C THR A 171 26.32 44.95 47.19
N HIS A 172 26.02 43.66 47.34
CA HIS A 172 25.77 43.03 48.65
C HIS A 172 27.01 42.45 49.34
N SER A 173 28.21 42.66 48.78
CA SER A 173 29.50 42.17 49.26
C SER A 173 29.57 40.63 49.37
N VAL A 174 28.96 39.93 48.42
CA VAL A 174 29.06 38.48 48.24
C VAL A 174 30.10 38.22 47.13
N PRO A 175 31.16 37.43 47.37
CA PRO A 175 32.17 37.16 46.36
C PRO A 175 31.57 36.36 45.21
N ARG A 176 31.93 36.73 43.97
CA ARG A 176 31.70 35.89 42.78
C ARG A 176 32.84 34.88 42.70
N THR A 177 32.53 33.58 42.73
CA THR A 177 33.49 32.50 42.48
C THR A 177 33.08 31.65 41.28
N VAL A 178 33.86 30.60 41.00
CA VAL A 178 33.61 29.58 39.96
C VAL A 178 32.16 29.09 39.95
N LEU A 179 31.53 28.94 41.13
CA LEU A 179 30.15 28.47 41.24
C LEU A 179 29.15 29.49 40.66
N SER A 180 29.22 30.75 41.07
CA SER A 180 28.36 31.82 40.53
C SER A 180 28.58 32.05 39.02
N TYR A 181 29.83 32.04 38.55
CA TYR A 181 30.17 32.19 37.14
C TYR A 181 29.64 31.03 36.30
N THR A 182 29.86 29.79 36.72
CA THR A 182 29.36 28.60 36.02
C THR A 182 27.82 28.60 35.96
N ALA A 183 27.15 29.08 37.02
CA ALA A 183 25.69 29.19 37.03
C ALA A 183 25.16 30.21 36.00
N ILE A 184 25.76 31.40 35.88
CA ILE A 184 25.32 32.42 34.91
C ILE A 184 25.69 32.03 33.47
N ILE A 185 26.89 31.45 33.25
CA ILE A 185 27.31 30.89 31.95
C ILE A 185 26.32 29.80 31.49
N ASN A 186 25.94 28.88 32.38
CA ASN A 186 24.96 27.83 32.10
C ASN A 186 23.56 28.39 31.81
N ALA A 187 23.17 29.49 32.47
CA ALA A 187 21.90 30.17 32.20
C ALA A 187 21.85 30.73 30.77
N TYR A 188 22.88 31.48 30.35
CA TYR A 188 22.99 32.01 28.98
C TYR A 188 23.11 30.89 27.94
N GLY A 189 23.98 29.90 28.17
CA GLY A 189 24.21 28.80 27.24
C GLY A 189 22.98 27.92 26.99
N ARG A 190 22.17 27.63 28.01
CA ARG A 190 20.91 26.89 27.85
C ARG A 190 19.85 27.64 27.03
N ASN A 191 19.97 28.96 26.93
CA ASN A 191 19.08 29.82 26.15
C ASN A 191 19.71 30.24 24.81
N GLY A 192 20.77 29.56 24.36
CA GLY A 192 21.39 29.74 23.05
C GLY A 192 22.32 30.96 22.92
N GLN A 193 22.56 31.72 23.99
CA GLN A 193 23.43 32.89 23.98
C GLN A 193 24.87 32.50 24.33
N TYR A 194 25.55 31.83 23.40
CA TYR A 194 26.89 31.30 23.61
C TYR A 194 27.98 32.38 23.53
N GLU A 195 27.75 33.47 22.79
CA GLU A 195 28.64 34.62 22.73
C GLU A 195 28.81 35.26 24.12
N VAL A 196 27.69 35.48 24.82
CA VAL A 196 27.67 35.99 26.20
C VAL A 196 28.32 34.99 27.17
N ALA A 197 28.15 33.69 26.93
CA ALA A 197 28.81 32.64 27.73
C ALA A 197 30.35 32.68 27.58
N MET A 198 30.87 32.96 26.38
CA MET A 198 32.31 33.18 26.15
C MET A 198 32.80 34.51 26.75
N GLU A 199 32.05 35.61 26.61
CA GLU A 199 32.40 36.89 27.25
C GLU A 199 32.47 36.78 28.78
N LEU A 200 31.59 35.96 29.38
CA LEU A 200 31.58 35.67 30.81
C LEU A 200 32.77 34.80 31.24
N LEU A 201 33.22 33.85 30.41
CA LEU A 201 34.47 33.11 30.63
C LEU A 201 35.67 34.07 30.62
N GLU A 202 35.76 34.96 29.64
CA GLU A 202 36.83 35.97 29.55
C GLU A 202 36.76 37.01 30.68
N ARG A 203 35.56 37.36 31.16
CA ARG A 203 35.39 38.19 32.37
C ARG A 203 35.90 37.45 33.61
N MET A 204 35.60 36.15 33.74
CA MET A 204 36.04 35.29 34.85
C MET A 204 37.57 35.22 34.93
N LYS A 205 38.25 34.99 33.78
CA LYS A 205 39.71 34.99 33.67
C LYS A 205 40.32 36.35 34.01
N ARG A 206 39.77 37.46 33.49
CA ARG A 206 40.23 38.83 33.81
C ARG A 206 40.06 39.20 35.28
N GLU A 207 39.00 38.72 35.93
CA GLU A 207 38.79 38.85 37.38
C GLU A 207 39.66 37.87 38.21
N ARG A 208 40.58 37.11 37.56
CA ARG A 208 41.52 36.13 38.15
C ARG A 208 40.86 34.95 38.87
N ILE A 209 39.64 34.60 38.47
CA ILE A 209 38.94 33.43 38.96
C ILE A 209 39.23 32.30 37.95
N LEU A 210 39.97 31.28 38.36
CA LEU A 210 40.36 30.20 37.45
C LEU A 210 39.14 29.34 37.07
N PRO A 211 38.84 29.14 35.77
CA PRO A 211 37.83 28.19 35.33
C PRO A 211 38.18 26.77 35.77
N ASN A 212 37.16 25.92 35.91
CA ASN A 212 37.36 24.48 36.11
C ASN A 212 36.71 23.69 34.97
N ILE A 213 36.87 22.36 35.02
CA ILE A 213 36.29 21.43 34.04
C ILE A 213 34.78 21.63 33.82
N LEU A 214 34.01 21.91 34.89
CA LEU A 214 32.58 22.17 34.78
C LEU A 214 32.29 23.51 34.08
N THR A 215 33.09 24.55 34.34
CA THR A 215 32.99 25.83 33.63
C THR A 215 33.26 25.63 32.13
N TYR A 216 34.36 24.96 31.77
CA TYR A 216 34.69 24.68 30.37
C TYR A 216 33.64 23.80 29.68
N ASN A 217 33.24 22.68 30.28
CA ASN A 217 32.17 21.81 29.73
C ASN A 217 30.86 22.59 29.53
N THR A 218 30.55 23.55 30.41
CA THR A 218 29.37 24.42 30.25
C THR A 218 29.51 25.36 29.05
N VAL A 219 30.68 26.00 28.86
CA VAL A 219 30.94 26.89 27.71
C VAL A 219 30.97 26.11 26.40
N VAL A 220 31.68 24.97 26.35
CA VAL A 220 31.75 24.11 25.15
C VAL A 220 30.35 23.62 24.76
N ASN A 221 29.53 23.18 25.72
CA ASN A 221 28.14 22.79 25.47
C ASN A 221 27.24 23.97 25.02
N ALA A 222 27.46 25.17 25.56
CA ALA A 222 26.78 26.38 25.09
C ALA A 222 27.13 26.67 23.62
N CYS A 223 28.42 26.70 23.28
CA CYS A 223 28.93 26.94 21.93
C CYS A 223 28.50 25.84 20.93
N ALA A 224 28.50 24.57 21.35
CA ALA A 224 28.05 23.45 20.54
C ALA A 224 26.59 23.61 20.09
N ARG A 225 25.69 23.88 21.07
CA ARG A 225 24.25 24.11 20.86
C ARG A 225 23.95 25.42 20.15
N GLY A 226 24.74 26.46 20.41
CA GLY A 226 24.61 27.79 19.82
C GLY A 226 25.06 27.89 18.36
N GLY A 227 25.70 26.85 17.81
CA GLY A 227 26.16 26.82 16.42
C GLY A 227 27.54 27.46 16.18
N TYR A 228 28.35 27.65 17.24
CA TYR A 228 29.72 28.15 17.11
C TYR A 228 30.58 27.23 16.23
N SER A 229 31.57 27.76 15.50
CA SER A 229 32.32 26.98 14.50
C SER A 229 33.09 25.80 15.11
N TRP A 230 33.37 24.78 14.29
CA TRP A 230 34.09 23.59 14.76
C TRP A 230 35.52 23.92 15.19
N GLU A 231 36.23 24.78 14.44
CA GLU A 231 37.57 25.26 14.81
C GLU A 231 37.53 26.04 16.13
N GLY A 232 36.45 26.80 16.38
CA GLY A 232 36.23 27.48 17.64
C GLY A 232 36.03 26.53 18.83
N LEU A 233 35.31 25.43 18.65
CA LEU A 233 35.18 24.38 19.67
C LEU A 233 36.51 23.68 19.95
N LEU A 234 37.30 23.38 18.91
CA LEU A 234 38.65 22.84 19.06
C LEU A 234 39.61 23.84 19.73
N SER A 235 39.46 25.14 19.48
CA SER A 235 40.22 26.20 20.15
C SER A 235 39.94 26.22 21.65
N LEU A 236 38.67 26.17 22.07
CA LEU A 236 38.28 26.07 23.48
C LEU A 236 38.77 24.77 24.15
N PHE A 237 38.73 23.65 23.43
CA PHE A 237 39.28 22.37 23.90
C PHE A 237 40.82 22.42 24.06
N GLY A 238 41.52 23.04 23.12
CA GLY A 238 42.96 23.27 23.20
C GLY A 238 43.34 24.21 24.36
N GLU A 239 42.60 25.31 24.52
CA GLU A 239 42.78 26.27 25.61
C GLU A 239 42.61 25.60 26.99
N MET A 240 41.54 24.83 27.18
CA MET A 240 41.30 24.03 28.39
C MET A 240 42.51 23.16 28.76
N ARG A 241 43.11 22.48 27.77
CA ARG A 241 44.31 21.65 27.96
C ARG A 241 45.56 22.48 28.23
N HIS A 242 45.72 23.65 27.60
CA HIS A 242 46.82 24.59 27.87
C HIS A 242 46.75 25.21 29.27
N GLU A 243 45.56 25.42 29.82
CA GLU A 243 45.33 25.80 31.22
C GLU A 243 45.53 24.63 32.22
N GLY A 244 45.90 23.44 31.73
CA GLY A 244 46.20 22.25 32.55
C GLY A 244 44.97 21.48 33.01
N ILE A 245 43.79 21.78 32.46
CA ILE A 245 42.53 21.11 32.81
C ILE A 245 42.37 19.90 31.87
N GLN A 246 42.34 18.70 32.43
CA GLN A 246 42.16 17.48 31.65
C GLN A 246 40.69 17.32 31.19
N PRO A 247 40.42 17.06 29.90
CA PRO A 247 39.10 16.70 29.41
C PRO A 247 38.56 15.43 30.07
N ASP A 248 37.25 15.39 30.33
CA ASP A 248 36.55 14.20 30.84
C ASP A 248 35.56 13.65 29.80
N LEU A 249 34.88 12.56 30.16
CA LEU A 249 33.80 11.95 29.37
C LEU A 249 32.74 12.97 28.95
N VAL A 250 32.42 13.95 29.80
CA VAL A 250 31.44 15.00 29.48
C VAL A 250 32.00 15.97 28.45
N THR A 251 33.29 16.32 28.49
CA THR A 251 33.95 17.10 27.43
C THR A 251 33.86 16.39 26.07
N TYR A 252 34.26 15.12 26.00
CA TYR A 252 34.26 14.35 24.76
C TYR A 252 32.84 14.10 24.21
N ASN A 253 31.89 13.68 25.06
CA ASN A 253 30.50 13.49 24.65
C ASN A 253 29.84 14.81 24.21
N THR A 254 30.23 15.96 24.74
CA THR A 254 29.74 17.27 24.26
C THR A 254 30.24 17.56 22.84
N LEU A 255 31.50 17.25 22.53
CA LEU A 255 32.07 17.40 21.20
C LEU A 255 31.44 16.41 20.20
N LEU A 256 31.27 15.14 20.58
CA LEU A 256 30.60 14.13 19.74
C LEU A 256 29.13 14.46 19.48
N SER A 257 28.42 15.00 20.48
CA SER A 257 27.07 15.54 20.28
C SER A 257 27.06 16.69 19.27
N ALA A 258 28.06 17.58 19.30
CA ALA A 258 28.20 18.63 18.30
C ALA A 258 28.44 18.05 16.89
N CYS A 259 29.24 16.99 16.77
CA CYS A 259 29.45 16.28 15.50
C CYS A 259 28.16 15.66 14.96
N SER A 260 27.40 14.91 15.78
CA SER A 260 26.13 14.28 15.37
C SER A 260 25.09 15.31 14.90
N ASN A 261 24.96 16.42 15.62
CA ASN A 261 24.04 17.49 15.25
C ASN A 261 24.43 18.23 13.96
N ARG A 262 25.68 18.08 13.50
CA ARG A 262 26.24 18.79 12.34
C ARG A 262 26.60 17.87 11.16
N GLY A 263 26.51 16.54 11.34
CA GLY A 263 26.94 15.55 10.33
C GLY A 263 28.46 15.47 10.12
N LEU A 264 29.26 15.85 11.12
CA LEU A 264 30.72 15.93 11.04
C LEU A 264 31.37 14.59 11.39
N GLY A 265 31.34 13.64 10.44
CA GLY A 265 31.74 12.25 10.67
C GLY A 265 33.25 12.02 10.83
N ASP A 266 34.07 12.73 10.06
CA ASP A 266 35.53 12.54 10.10
C ASP A 266 36.11 13.22 11.37
N GLU A 267 35.50 14.33 11.79
CA GLU A 267 35.72 14.98 13.07
C GLU A 267 35.29 14.12 14.27
N ALA A 268 34.15 13.42 14.17
CA ALA A 268 33.69 12.50 15.21
C ALA A 268 34.70 11.36 15.45
N GLU A 269 35.21 10.76 14.37
CA GLU A 269 36.25 9.72 14.43
C GLU A 269 37.55 10.26 15.07
N MET A 270 37.95 11.49 14.74
CA MET A 270 39.11 12.16 15.37
C MET A 270 38.91 12.37 16.87
N VAL A 271 37.72 12.83 17.30
CA VAL A 271 37.39 13.05 18.71
C VAL A 271 37.36 11.73 19.48
N PHE A 272 36.73 10.69 18.91
CA PHE A 272 36.67 9.36 19.50
C PHE A 272 38.06 8.73 19.65
N ARG A 273 38.92 8.84 18.62
CA ARG A 273 40.31 8.40 18.72
C ARG A 273 41.07 9.15 19.82
N THR A 274 40.93 10.48 19.88
CA THR A 274 41.61 11.32 20.89
C THR A 274 41.16 10.97 22.31
N MET A 275 39.89 10.61 22.49
CA MET A 275 39.30 10.15 23.75
C MET A 275 39.97 8.85 24.22
N ASN A 276 40.04 7.85 23.34
CA ASN A 276 40.67 6.55 23.60
C ASN A 276 42.19 6.68 23.85
N GLU A 277 42.90 7.48 23.04
CA GLU A 277 44.33 7.80 23.23
C GLU A 277 44.62 8.52 24.55
N SER A 278 43.64 9.27 25.07
CA SER A 278 43.72 9.95 26.38
C SER A 278 43.33 9.04 27.56
N GLY A 279 42.97 7.78 27.32
CA GLY A 279 42.58 6.82 28.36
C GLY A 279 41.20 7.07 28.98
N VAL A 280 40.34 7.86 28.32
CA VAL A 280 38.96 8.08 28.76
C VAL A 280 38.08 7.01 28.10
N LEU A 281 37.49 6.12 28.89
CA LEU A 281 36.67 5.02 28.36
C LEU A 281 35.34 5.53 27.77
N PRO A 282 34.94 5.08 26.57
CA PRO A 282 33.63 5.30 25.99
C PRO A 282 32.47 4.79 26.86
N ASP A 283 31.35 5.51 26.84
CA ASP A 283 30.09 5.06 27.43
C ASP A 283 29.00 4.85 26.35
N ILE A 284 27.82 4.36 26.76
CA ILE A 284 26.65 4.23 25.89
C ILE A 284 26.36 5.54 25.15
N THR A 285 26.49 6.69 25.82
CA THR A 285 26.27 8.01 25.22
C THR A 285 27.28 8.31 24.09
N THR A 286 28.56 7.95 24.28
CA THR A 286 29.63 8.06 23.28
C THR A 286 29.24 7.31 22.00
N TYR A 287 28.90 6.02 22.12
CA TYR A 287 28.52 5.18 20.97
C TYR A 287 27.23 5.65 20.31
N THR A 288 26.22 6.07 21.08
CA THR A 288 24.97 6.62 20.52
C THR A 288 25.22 7.82 19.60
N TYR A 289 26.08 8.77 19.99
CA TYR A 289 26.42 9.90 19.10
C TYR A 289 27.19 9.46 17.84
N LEU A 290 28.06 8.47 17.93
CA LEU A 290 28.80 7.96 16.76
C LEU A 290 27.86 7.21 15.80
N VAL A 291 27.02 6.31 16.32
CA VAL A 291 25.97 5.60 15.58
C VAL A 291 25.02 6.59 14.89
N GLU A 292 24.56 7.61 15.60
CA GLU A 292 23.69 8.66 15.04
C GLU A 292 24.41 9.48 13.94
N THR A 293 25.68 9.84 14.14
CA THR A 293 26.49 10.57 13.16
C THR A 293 26.67 9.77 11.87
N PHE A 294 27.13 8.53 11.99
CA PHE A 294 27.43 7.69 10.82
C PHE A 294 26.18 7.12 10.16
N GLY A 295 25.10 6.90 10.92
CA GLY A 295 23.77 6.57 10.40
C GLY A 295 23.21 7.67 9.52
N LYS A 296 23.22 8.94 9.98
CA LYS A 296 22.83 10.11 9.16
C LYS A 296 23.67 10.28 7.89
N LEU A 297 24.94 9.86 7.92
CA LEU A 297 25.86 9.89 6.78
C LEU A 297 25.75 8.65 5.87
N GLY A 298 24.91 7.67 6.20
CA GLY A 298 24.78 6.41 5.44
C GLY A 298 26.03 5.52 5.47
N LYS A 299 27.00 5.75 6.37
CA LYS A 299 28.21 4.94 6.54
C LYS A 299 27.90 3.67 7.37
N LEU A 300 26.95 2.83 6.88
CA LEU A 300 26.38 1.70 7.63
C LEU A 300 27.41 0.68 8.13
N GLU A 301 28.46 0.40 7.34
CA GLU A 301 29.55 -0.50 7.75
C GLU A 301 30.26 -0.01 9.01
N ARG A 302 30.52 1.32 9.12
CA ARG A 302 31.11 1.92 10.32
C ARG A 302 30.15 1.85 11.51
N VAL A 303 28.85 1.99 11.29
CA VAL A 303 27.83 1.80 12.34
C VAL A 303 27.85 0.33 12.85
N SER A 304 27.94 -0.65 11.95
CA SER A 304 28.07 -2.08 12.30
C SER A 304 29.39 -2.41 13.04
N GLU A 305 30.50 -1.76 12.69
CA GLU A 305 31.73 -1.81 13.49
C GLU A 305 31.55 -1.21 14.89
N LEU A 306 30.97 -0.03 14.99
CA LEU A 306 30.76 0.67 16.26
C LEU A 306 29.85 -0.10 17.22
N LEU A 307 28.83 -0.82 16.74
CA LEU A 307 28.04 -1.70 17.59
C LEU A 307 28.87 -2.87 18.14
N ARG A 308 29.76 -3.46 17.32
CA ARG A 308 30.67 -4.53 17.77
C ARG A 308 31.75 -4.01 18.74
N GLU A 309 32.26 -2.80 18.53
CA GLU A 309 33.15 -2.11 19.48
C GLU A 309 32.42 -1.86 20.81
N MET A 310 31.17 -1.37 20.76
CA MET A 310 30.32 -1.14 21.94
C MET A 310 30.10 -2.43 22.74
N GLU A 311 29.72 -3.52 22.06
CA GLU A 311 29.55 -4.85 22.67
C GLU A 311 30.85 -5.38 23.30
N ALA A 312 31.98 -5.24 22.60
CA ALA A 312 33.29 -5.71 23.08
C ALA A 312 33.77 -4.97 24.34
N ASP A 313 33.46 -3.67 24.43
CA ASP A 313 33.74 -2.84 25.60
C ASP A 313 32.72 -3.02 26.74
N GLY A 314 31.77 -3.97 26.59
CA GLY A 314 30.80 -4.35 27.62
C GLY A 314 29.56 -3.45 27.70
N ASN A 315 29.34 -2.59 26.72
CA ASN A 315 28.14 -1.76 26.59
C ASN A 315 27.11 -2.49 25.70
N LEU A 316 25.84 -2.55 26.11
CA LEU A 316 24.79 -3.18 25.30
C LEU A 316 24.08 -2.14 24.42
N PRO A 317 24.06 -2.27 23.08
CA PRO A 317 23.35 -1.34 22.22
C PRO A 317 21.82 -1.44 22.36
N GLU A 318 21.14 -0.30 22.24
CA GLU A 318 19.69 -0.24 22.29
C GLU A 318 19.04 -0.84 21.01
N ILE A 319 17.82 -1.37 21.14
CA ILE A 319 17.03 -1.91 20.01
C ILE A 319 16.95 -0.90 18.85
N MET A 320 16.82 0.39 19.17
CA MET A 320 16.74 1.47 18.18
C MET A 320 18.00 1.55 17.29
N SER A 321 19.19 1.29 17.85
CA SER A 321 20.45 1.32 17.10
C SER A 321 20.54 0.20 16.06
N TYR A 322 20.07 -1.00 16.40
CA TYR A 322 19.96 -2.11 15.44
C TYR A 322 18.85 -1.86 14.41
N ASN A 323 17.68 -1.35 14.82
CA ASN A 323 16.58 -1.09 13.89
C ASN A 323 16.94 -0.06 12.81
N VAL A 324 17.73 0.98 13.13
CA VAL A 324 18.25 1.93 12.12
C VAL A 324 19.13 1.25 11.07
N LEU A 325 20.01 0.32 11.48
CA LEU A 325 20.81 -0.48 10.54
C LEU A 325 19.93 -1.40 9.68
N LEU A 326 19.00 -2.13 10.32
CA LEU A 326 18.09 -3.05 9.64
C LEU A 326 17.25 -2.31 8.60
N GLU A 327 16.69 -1.16 8.95
CA GLU A 327 15.88 -0.33 8.06
C GLU A 327 16.71 0.22 6.89
N ALA A 328 17.95 0.66 7.12
CA ALA A 328 18.83 1.14 6.06
C ALA A 328 19.30 0.02 5.10
N TYR A 329 19.60 -1.18 5.62
CA TYR A 329 19.88 -2.35 4.79
C TYR A 329 18.62 -2.84 4.05
N ALA A 330 17.44 -2.77 4.65
CA ALA A 330 16.17 -3.10 4.03
C ALA A 330 15.83 -2.16 2.85
N HIS A 331 15.96 -0.85 3.05
CA HIS A 331 15.84 0.15 1.97
C HIS A 331 16.85 -0.06 0.84
N SER A 332 18.03 -0.63 1.17
CA SER A 332 19.07 -0.97 0.19
C SER A 332 18.88 -2.36 -0.45
N GLY A 333 17.83 -3.11 -0.08
CA GLY A 333 17.58 -4.49 -0.54
C GLY A 333 18.64 -5.52 -0.12
N LYS A 334 19.47 -5.19 0.87
CA LYS A 334 20.64 -5.95 1.33
C LYS A 334 20.27 -7.00 2.39
N ILE A 335 19.60 -8.08 1.96
CA ILE A 335 19.04 -9.10 2.87
C ILE A 335 20.11 -9.80 3.72
N LYS A 336 21.29 -10.11 3.16
CA LYS A 336 22.35 -10.84 3.90
C LYS A 336 22.90 -10.00 5.04
N GLU A 337 23.12 -8.71 4.78
CA GLU A 337 23.60 -7.74 5.77
C GLU A 337 22.53 -7.47 6.84
N ALA A 338 21.26 -7.30 6.46
CA ALA A 338 20.15 -7.17 7.41
C ALA A 338 20.04 -8.39 8.36
N MET A 339 20.09 -9.61 7.82
CA MET A 339 20.09 -10.82 8.66
C MET A 339 21.36 -11.01 9.48
N GLY A 340 22.49 -10.42 9.06
CA GLY A 340 23.70 -10.33 9.88
C GLY A 340 23.47 -9.47 11.13
N VAL A 341 22.90 -8.27 10.95
CA VAL A 341 22.55 -7.36 12.05
C VAL A 341 21.50 -7.96 12.98
N PHE A 342 20.48 -8.65 12.46
CA PHE A 342 19.46 -9.34 13.27
C PHE A 342 20.08 -10.44 14.15
N LYS A 343 20.98 -11.25 13.60
CA LYS A 343 21.69 -12.29 14.36
C LYS A 343 22.67 -11.72 15.37
N GLN A 344 23.31 -10.59 15.07
CA GLN A 344 24.15 -9.86 16.03
C GLN A 344 23.31 -9.36 17.22
N MET A 345 22.17 -8.73 16.95
CA MET A 345 21.21 -8.28 17.97
C MET A 345 20.79 -9.42 18.90
N GLN A 346 20.42 -10.58 18.34
CA GLN A 346 20.08 -11.79 19.10
C GLN A 346 21.27 -12.33 19.93
N ALA A 347 22.47 -12.37 19.34
CA ALA A 347 23.69 -12.85 20.01
C ALA A 347 24.14 -11.93 21.17
N ALA A 348 23.88 -10.63 21.06
CA ALA A 348 24.08 -9.64 22.13
C ALA A 348 23.02 -9.73 23.25
N GLY A 349 22.04 -10.65 23.15
CA GLY A 349 20.95 -10.80 24.12
C GLY A 349 19.88 -9.70 24.02
N CYS A 350 19.89 -8.92 22.94
CA CYS A 350 18.91 -7.86 22.71
C CYS A 350 17.68 -8.46 22.01
N MET A 351 16.54 -8.53 22.72
CA MET A 351 15.33 -9.19 22.20
C MET A 351 14.68 -8.37 21.06
N PRO A 352 14.47 -8.96 19.87
CA PRO A 352 13.74 -8.31 18.78
C PRO A 352 12.29 -7.96 19.16
N ASN A 353 11.86 -6.75 18.80
CA ASN A 353 10.49 -6.28 19.03
C ASN A 353 9.66 -6.34 17.73
N ALA A 354 8.36 -6.02 17.81
CA ALA A 354 7.48 -6.02 16.64
C ALA A 354 7.99 -5.11 15.51
N GLY A 355 8.58 -3.96 15.82
CA GLY A 355 9.21 -3.08 14.81
C GLY A 355 10.41 -3.75 14.11
N THR A 356 11.25 -4.47 14.84
CA THR A 356 12.37 -5.25 14.28
C THR A 356 11.88 -6.30 13.28
N TYR A 357 10.86 -7.09 13.66
CA TYR A 357 10.27 -8.09 12.76
C TYR A 357 9.57 -7.45 11.57
N SER A 358 8.78 -6.38 11.76
CA SER A 358 8.10 -5.66 10.68
C SER A 358 9.05 -5.17 9.58
N ILE A 359 10.25 -4.67 9.93
CA ILE A 359 11.29 -4.28 8.96
C ILE A 359 11.72 -5.48 8.11
N LEU A 360 11.97 -6.62 8.74
CA LEU A 360 12.42 -7.84 8.07
C LEU A 360 11.31 -8.46 7.20
N LEU A 361 10.09 -8.62 7.73
CA LEU A 361 8.96 -9.17 6.99
C LEU A 361 8.68 -8.39 5.70
N ASN A 362 8.74 -7.05 5.76
CA ASN A 362 8.61 -6.18 4.60
C ASN A 362 9.76 -6.35 3.60
N LEU A 363 11.01 -6.49 4.08
CA LEU A 363 12.19 -6.77 3.25
C LEU A 363 12.11 -8.12 2.53
N PHE A 364 11.72 -9.20 3.20
CA PHE A 364 11.57 -10.51 2.57
C PHE A 364 10.38 -10.53 1.59
N GLY A 365 9.28 -9.86 1.94
CA GLY A 365 8.10 -9.71 1.09
C GLY A 365 8.39 -9.01 -0.24
N LYS A 366 9.02 -7.83 -0.19
CA LYS A 366 9.41 -7.05 -1.40
C LYS A 366 10.34 -7.79 -2.36
N HIS A 367 11.07 -8.79 -1.87
CA HIS A 367 11.96 -9.64 -2.66
C HIS A 367 11.34 -11.00 -3.01
N GLY A 368 10.05 -11.21 -2.74
CA GLY A 368 9.31 -12.43 -3.09
C GLY A 368 9.70 -13.67 -2.28
N ARG A 369 10.33 -13.50 -1.12
CA ARG A 369 10.85 -14.60 -0.29
C ARG A 369 9.83 -15.04 0.77
N TYR A 370 8.65 -15.41 0.32
CA TYR A 370 7.47 -15.65 1.17
C TYR A 370 7.66 -16.77 2.20
N ASP A 371 8.48 -17.78 1.91
CA ASP A 371 8.78 -18.83 2.90
C ASP A 371 9.55 -18.30 4.11
N GLU A 372 10.49 -17.37 3.90
CA GLU A 372 11.21 -16.70 4.99
C GLU A 372 10.32 -15.69 5.74
N VAL A 373 9.29 -15.13 5.09
CA VAL A 373 8.24 -14.35 5.76
C VAL A 373 7.46 -15.24 6.74
N ARG A 374 7.11 -16.47 6.33
CA ARG A 374 6.45 -17.47 7.19
C ARG A 374 7.36 -17.90 8.34
N GLU A 375 8.62 -18.23 8.06
CA GLU A 375 9.60 -18.63 9.08
C GLU A 375 9.82 -17.53 10.13
N LEU A 376 9.98 -16.26 9.72
CA LEU A 376 10.15 -15.14 10.65
C LEU A 376 8.90 -14.82 11.48
N PHE A 377 7.70 -14.95 10.90
CA PHE A 377 6.47 -14.75 11.67
C PHE A 377 6.28 -15.87 12.72
N LEU A 378 6.65 -17.11 12.39
CA LEU A 378 6.70 -18.21 13.35
C LEU A 378 7.78 -17.98 14.42
N GLU A 379 8.97 -17.49 14.05
CA GLU A 379 10.03 -17.12 15.01
C GLU A 379 9.54 -16.05 15.99
N MET A 380 8.84 -15.02 15.50
CA MET A 380 8.24 -13.96 16.31
C MET A 380 7.24 -14.50 17.34
N LYS A 381 6.32 -15.39 16.92
CA LYS A 381 5.38 -16.04 17.84
C LYS A 381 6.09 -16.92 18.88
N VAL A 382 7.12 -17.66 18.47
CA VAL A 382 7.90 -18.54 19.38
C VAL A 382 8.81 -17.76 20.34
N SER A 383 9.27 -16.56 19.96
CA SER A 383 10.12 -15.71 20.80
C SER A 383 9.37 -14.93 21.89
N ASN A 384 8.05 -15.15 22.03
CA ASN A 384 7.13 -14.36 22.88
C ASN A 384 7.12 -12.86 22.53
N THR A 385 7.40 -12.49 21.29
CA THR A 385 7.24 -11.10 20.83
C THR A 385 5.83 -10.95 20.26
N GLU A 386 4.92 -10.35 21.03
CA GLU A 386 3.52 -10.18 20.63
C GLU A 386 3.41 -9.42 19.29
N PRO A 387 2.77 -10.00 18.25
CA PRO A 387 2.48 -9.27 17.02
C PRO A 387 1.40 -8.21 17.27
N ASN A 388 1.49 -7.10 16.54
CA ASN A 388 0.51 -6.01 16.61
C ASN A 388 -0.23 -5.86 15.28
N ALA A 389 -1.20 -4.96 15.21
CA ALA A 389 -1.97 -4.70 13.99
C ALA A 389 -1.08 -4.34 12.79
N ASP A 390 0.03 -3.60 13.01
CA ASP A 390 0.96 -3.22 11.95
C ASP A 390 1.68 -4.46 11.36
N THR A 391 2.08 -5.42 12.21
CA THR A 391 2.66 -6.69 11.77
C THR A 391 1.70 -7.48 10.89
N TYR A 392 0.41 -7.60 11.28
CA TYR A 392 -0.60 -8.25 10.43
C TYR A 392 -0.88 -7.48 9.15
N ASN A 393 -0.93 -6.14 9.18
CA ASN A 393 -1.12 -5.32 7.99
C ASN A 393 0.01 -5.54 6.97
N ILE A 394 1.27 -5.62 7.41
CA ILE A 394 2.42 -5.95 6.55
C ILE A 394 2.29 -7.36 5.96
N LEU A 395 1.86 -8.35 6.74
CA LEU A 395 1.66 -9.72 6.22
C LEU A 395 0.52 -9.77 5.19
N ILE A 396 -0.59 -9.08 5.46
CA ILE A 396 -1.74 -8.95 4.56
C ILE A 396 -1.34 -8.28 3.24
N GLU A 397 -0.53 -7.22 3.30
CA GLU A 397 0.06 -6.54 2.12
C GLU A 397 0.97 -7.51 1.35
N VAL A 398 2.00 -8.06 2.00
CA VAL A 398 3.02 -8.93 1.37
C VAL A 398 2.43 -10.20 0.75
N PHE A 399 1.56 -10.92 1.46
CA PHE A 399 0.92 -12.12 0.92
C PHE A 399 -0.18 -11.76 -0.10
N GLY A 400 -0.78 -10.58 -0.01
CA GLY A 400 -1.72 -10.05 -0.99
C GLY A 400 -1.05 -9.72 -2.32
N GLU A 401 0.08 -9.02 -2.31
CA GLU A 401 0.92 -8.75 -3.49
C GLU A 401 1.52 -10.04 -4.07
N GLY A 402 1.88 -11.00 -3.22
CA GLY A 402 2.35 -12.32 -3.63
C GLY A 402 1.29 -13.26 -4.20
N GLY A 403 0.01 -12.88 -4.19
CA GLY A 403 -1.09 -13.69 -4.71
C GLY A 403 -1.60 -14.81 -3.77
N TYR A 404 -1.09 -14.87 -2.53
CA TYR A 404 -1.50 -15.85 -1.52
C TYR A 404 -2.81 -15.45 -0.84
N PHE A 405 -3.84 -15.10 -1.62
CA PHE A 405 -5.09 -14.47 -1.13
C PHE A 405 -5.82 -15.29 -0.06
N LYS A 406 -5.71 -16.63 -0.08
CA LYS A 406 -6.28 -17.49 0.96
C LYS A 406 -5.53 -17.40 2.29
N GLU A 407 -4.21 -17.24 2.23
CA GLU A 407 -3.34 -17.09 3.40
C GLU A 407 -3.60 -15.76 4.10
N VAL A 408 -3.85 -14.70 3.32
CA VAL A 408 -4.34 -13.40 3.80
C VAL A 408 -5.63 -13.54 4.62
N VAL A 409 -6.58 -14.38 4.19
CA VAL A 409 -7.80 -14.66 4.98
C VAL A 409 -7.51 -15.51 6.22
N THR A 410 -6.56 -16.45 6.18
CA THR A 410 -6.16 -17.18 7.40
C THR A 410 -5.47 -16.28 8.42
N LEU A 411 -4.69 -15.28 7.99
CA LEU A 411 -4.08 -14.28 8.86
C LEU A 411 -5.11 -13.41 9.57
N PHE A 412 -6.26 -13.11 8.95
CA PHE A 412 -7.37 -12.45 9.64
C PHE A 412 -7.97 -13.32 10.75
N HIS A 413 -8.13 -14.62 10.51
CA HIS A 413 -8.61 -15.54 11.54
C HIS A 413 -7.61 -15.66 12.70
N ASP A 414 -6.32 -15.81 12.40
CA ASP A 414 -5.23 -15.81 13.37
C ASP A 414 -5.18 -14.50 14.20
N MET A 415 -5.28 -13.33 13.56
CA MET A 415 -5.35 -12.02 14.23
C MET A 415 -6.52 -11.91 15.22
N VAL A 416 -7.69 -12.43 14.84
CA VAL A 416 -8.90 -12.41 15.68
C VAL A 416 -8.79 -13.43 16.83
N GLU A 417 -8.17 -14.59 16.60
CA GLU A 417 -7.92 -15.61 17.64
C GLU A 417 -6.91 -15.12 18.69
N GLU A 418 -5.88 -14.37 18.28
CA GLU A 418 -4.90 -13.69 19.15
C GLU A 418 -5.48 -12.43 19.85
N ASN A 419 -6.77 -12.11 19.64
CA ASN A 419 -7.48 -10.96 20.20
C ASN A 419 -6.92 -9.58 19.80
N ILE A 420 -6.25 -9.48 18.66
CA ILE A 420 -5.70 -8.23 18.13
C ILE A 420 -6.78 -7.54 17.30
N GLU A 421 -7.16 -6.31 17.66
CA GLU A 421 -8.27 -5.63 16.98
C GLU A 421 -7.90 -5.18 15.55
N PRO A 422 -8.63 -5.64 14.51
CA PRO A 422 -8.41 -5.19 13.13
C PRO A 422 -8.75 -3.71 12.96
N ASN A 423 -7.86 -2.96 12.31
CA ASN A 423 -8.06 -1.55 12.00
C ASN A 423 -8.60 -1.37 10.56
N MET A 424 -8.92 -0.14 10.15
CA MET A 424 -9.47 0.11 8.80
C MET A 424 -8.52 -0.29 7.67
N GLU A 425 -7.21 -0.17 7.87
CA GLU A 425 -6.19 -0.59 6.89
C GLU A 425 -6.16 -2.13 6.79
N THR A 426 -6.29 -2.85 7.91
CA THR A 426 -6.46 -4.31 7.93
C THR A 426 -7.65 -4.71 7.05
N TYR A 427 -8.82 -4.11 7.26
CA TYR A 427 -10.02 -4.42 6.48
C TYR A 427 -9.88 -4.05 4.99
N GLU A 428 -9.26 -2.92 4.64
CA GLU A 428 -9.03 -2.55 3.24
C GLU A 428 -8.08 -3.54 2.54
N GLY A 429 -6.98 -3.94 3.19
CA GLY A 429 -6.05 -4.94 2.67
C GLY A 429 -6.69 -6.32 2.49
N LEU A 430 -7.45 -6.79 3.47
CA LEU A 430 -8.17 -8.06 3.41
C LEU A 430 -9.19 -8.09 2.27
N ILE A 431 -9.98 -7.03 2.11
CA ILE A 431 -11.02 -6.99 1.08
C ILE A 431 -10.42 -6.78 -0.32
N TYR A 432 -9.31 -6.05 -0.43
CA TYR A 432 -8.52 -5.99 -1.66
C TYR A 432 -8.02 -7.38 -2.08
N ALA A 433 -7.40 -8.13 -1.16
CA ALA A 433 -6.94 -9.49 -1.40
C ALA A 433 -8.10 -10.44 -1.78
N CYS A 434 -9.26 -10.31 -1.11
CA CYS A 434 -10.45 -11.08 -1.49
C CYS A 434 -10.97 -10.72 -2.89
N GLY A 435 -10.90 -9.44 -3.28
CA GLY A 435 -11.25 -8.96 -4.62
C GLY A 435 -10.36 -9.54 -5.72
N LYS A 436 -9.04 -9.50 -5.51
CA LYS A 436 -8.05 -10.08 -6.44
C LYS A 436 -8.13 -11.62 -6.48
N GLY A 437 -8.36 -12.27 -5.35
CA GLY A 437 -8.48 -13.73 -5.25
C GLY A 437 -9.85 -14.31 -5.62
N GLY A 438 -10.90 -13.49 -5.77
CA GLY A 438 -12.27 -13.95 -6.01
C GLY A 438 -12.96 -14.61 -4.80
N LEU A 439 -12.46 -14.32 -3.60
CA LEU A 439 -12.90 -14.88 -2.32
C LEU A 439 -14.16 -14.18 -1.81
N HIS A 440 -15.26 -14.33 -2.54
CA HIS A 440 -16.53 -13.62 -2.33
C HIS A 440 -17.22 -13.92 -0.99
N GLU A 441 -17.24 -15.18 -0.53
CA GLU A 441 -17.79 -15.50 0.80
C GLU A 441 -16.91 -14.92 1.91
N ASP A 442 -15.59 -14.85 1.73
CA ASP A 442 -14.67 -14.24 2.68
C ASP A 442 -14.86 -12.72 2.74
N ALA A 443 -14.91 -12.04 1.60
CA ALA A 443 -15.24 -10.61 1.51
C ALA A 443 -16.58 -10.28 2.20
N LYS A 444 -17.59 -11.14 2.02
CA LYS A 444 -18.90 -11.01 2.69
C LYS A 444 -18.80 -11.20 4.21
N ARG A 445 -18.06 -12.21 4.68
CA ARG A 445 -17.83 -12.43 6.12
C ARG A 445 -17.07 -11.25 6.75
N ILE A 446 -16.06 -10.71 6.07
CA ILE A 446 -15.28 -9.56 6.54
C ILE A 446 -16.15 -8.29 6.60
N LEU A 447 -16.95 -7.99 5.57
CA LEU A 447 -17.89 -6.85 5.59
C LEU A 447 -18.95 -6.97 6.69
N LEU A 448 -19.43 -8.18 6.98
CA LEU A 448 -20.33 -8.42 8.12
C LEU A 448 -19.61 -8.13 9.45
N HIS A 449 -18.38 -8.60 9.62
CA HIS A 449 -17.61 -8.35 10.84
C HIS A 449 -17.30 -6.86 11.08
N MET A 450 -17.00 -6.09 10.02
CA MET A 450 -16.88 -4.63 10.09
C MET A 450 -18.15 -3.99 10.67
N ASN A 451 -19.32 -4.37 10.14
CA ASN A 451 -20.61 -3.86 10.61
C ASN A 451 -20.92 -4.29 12.07
N GLU A 452 -20.58 -5.52 12.47
CA GLU A 452 -20.70 -6.00 13.86
C GLU A 452 -19.82 -5.21 14.84
N LYS A 453 -18.63 -4.80 14.42
CA LYS A 453 -17.73 -3.89 15.15
C LYS A 453 -18.18 -2.42 15.11
N GLY A 454 -19.28 -2.10 14.42
CA GLY A 454 -19.80 -0.73 14.28
C GLY A 454 -19.01 0.16 13.32
N LEU A 455 -18.16 -0.43 12.47
CA LEU A 455 -17.38 0.27 11.46
C LEU A 455 -18.17 0.33 10.15
N VAL A 456 -18.33 1.53 9.59
CA VAL A 456 -18.95 1.72 8.26
C VAL A 456 -17.91 1.36 7.19
N PRO A 457 -18.18 0.38 6.30
CA PRO A 457 -17.19 0.01 5.29
C PRO A 457 -16.96 1.12 4.26
N SER A 458 -15.69 1.35 3.94
CA SER A 458 -15.27 2.39 2.99
C SER A 458 -15.69 2.06 1.56
N SER A 459 -15.64 3.06 0.67
CA SER A 459 -15.89 2.85 -0.77
C SER A 459 -14.92 1.82 -1.38
N LYS A 460 -13.66 1.78 -0.89
CA LYS A 460 -12.67 0.75 -1.28
C LYS A 460 -13.09 -0.65 -0.82
N ALA A 461 -13.54 -0.80 0.42
CA ALA A 461 -14.06 -2.07 0.95
C ALA A 461 -15.22 -2.60 0.08
N TYR A 462 -16.19 -1.75 -0.27
CA TYR A 462 -17.25 -2.15 -1.20
C TYR A 462 -16.74 -2.45 -2.62
N THR A 463 -15.73 -1.71 -3.11
CA THR A 463 -15.10 -1.94 -4.41
C THR A 463 -14.42 -3.32 -4.49
N GLY A 464 -13.63 -3.71 -3.49
CA GLY A 464 -13.00 -5.04 -3.44
C GLY A 464 -14.01 -6.18 -3.30
N ALA A 465 -15.11 -5.97 -2.57
CA ALA A 465 -16.20 -6.95 -2.50
C ALA A 465 -16.94 -7.10 -3.85
N ILE A 466 -17.19 -5.99 -4.56
CA ILE A 466 -17.71 -6.01 -5.94
C ILE A 466 -16.78 -6.80 -6.87
N GLU A 467 -15.46 -6.56 -6.80
CA GLU A 467 -14.48 -7.36 -7.55
C GLU A 467 -14.60 -8.85 -7.22
N ALA A 468 -14.67 -9.21 -5.93
CA ALA A 468 -14.76 -10.60 -5.49
C ALA A 468 -15.99 -11.32 -6.04
N TYR A 469 -17.18 -10.70 -5.93
CA TYR A 469 -18.42 -11.22 -6.53
C TYR A 469 -18.31 -11.33 -8.06
N GLY A 470 -17.65 -10.36 -8.71
CA GLY A 470 -17.42 -10.38 -10.15
C GLY A 470 -16.46 -11.47 -10.63
N GLN A 471 -15.46 -11.86 -9.83
CA GLN A 471 -14.64 -13.04 -10.13
C GLN A 471 -15.45 -14.35 -10.03
N ALA A 472 -16.47 -14.39 -9.17
CA ALA A 472 -17.35 -15.54 -8.95
C ALA A 472 -18.56 -15.61 -9.91
N ALA A 473 -18.69 -14.66 -10.85
CA ALA A 473 -19.86 -14.50 -11.72
C ALA A 473 -21.19 -14.27 -10.97
N LEU A 474 -21.10 -13.65 -9.78
CA LEU A 474 -22.22 -13.29 -8.89
C LEU A 474 -22.63 -11.84 -9.12
N TYR A 475 -23.20 -11.59 -10.31
CA TYR A 475 -23.51 -10.24 -10.81
C TYR A 475 -24.60 -9.52 -10.01
N GLU A 476 -25.58 -10.27 -9.49
CA GLU A 476 -26.68 -9.69 -8.71
C GLU A 476 -26.15 -9.25 -7.33
N GLU A 477 -25.30 -10.07 -6.72
CA GLU A 477 -24.62 -9.81 -5.45
C GLU A 477 -23.65 -8.63 -5.54
N ALA A 478 -22.92 -8.48 -6.65
CA ALA A 478 -22.10 -7.31 -6.92
C ALA A 478 -22.95 -6.02 -7.00
N LEU A 479 -24.10 -6.07 -7.66
CA LEU A 479 -25.02 -4.93 -7.75
C LEU A 479 -25.71 -4.62 -6.41
N VAL A 480 -26.02 -5.64 -5.60
CA VAL A 480 -26.51 -5.49 -4.23
C VAL A 480 -25.46 -4.78 -3.38
N ALA A 481 -24.20 -5.24 -3.39
CA ALA A 481 -23.10 -4.60 -2.65
C ALA A 481 -22.95 -3.11 -3.03
N PHE A 482 -23.03 -2.79 -4.32
CA PHE A 482 -23.01 -1.40 -4.79
C PHE A 482 -24.21 -0.58 -4.30
N ASN A 483 -25.42 -1.14 -4.30
CA ASN A 483 -26.59 -0.42 -3.81
C ASN A 483 -26.55 -0.22 -2.29
N THR A 484 -26.16 -1.24 -1.51
CA THR A 484 -25.96 -1.14 -0.06
C THR A 484 -24.90 -0.09 0.31
N MET A 485 -23.81 0.02 -0.45
CA MET A 485 -22.82 1.09 -0.27
C MET A 485 -23.46 2.49 -0.36
N ASN A 486 -24.31 2.72 -1.37
CA ASN A 486 -25.03 3.98 -1.53
C ASN A 486 -26.05 4.23 -0.39
N GLU A 487 -26.75 3.18 0.06
CA GLU A 487 -27.73 3.26 1.16
C GLU A 487 -27.09 3.60 2.51
N LEU A 488 -25.88 3.09 2.78
CA LEU A 488 -25.11 3.41 4.00
C LEU A 488 -24.38 4.76 3.91
N GLY A 489 -24.49 5.49 2.80
CA GLY A 489 -23.91 6.82 2.62
C GLY A 489 -22.45 6.84 2.15
N SER A 490 -21.87 5.68 1.82
CA SER A 490 -20.54 5.62 1.18
C SER A 490 -20.65 6.00 -0.30
N THR A 491 -19.97 7.08 -0.69
CA THR A 491 -20.05 7.58 -2.08
C THR A 491 -19.27 6.68 -3.06
N PRO A 492 -19.85 6.28 -4.20
CA PRO A 492 -19.15 5.50 -5.22
C PRO A 492 -17.99 6.30 -5.82
N THR A 493 -16.79 5.70 -5.89
CA THR A 493 -15.66 6.29 -6.62
C THR A 493 -15.67 5.84 -8.08
N ILE A 494 -14.81 6.46 -8.90
CA ILE A 494 -14.55 5.99 -10.26
C ILE A 494 -14.07 4.52 -10.29
N GLU A 495 -13.26 4.11 -9.30
CA GLU A 495 -12.80 2.73 -9.13
C GLU A 495 -13.99 1.80 -8.89
N THR A 496 -14.96 2.17 -8.05
CA THR A 496 -16.17 1.36 -7.83
C THR A 496 -16.99 1.16 -9.11
N PHE A 497 -17.14 2.22 -9.92
CA PHE A 497 -17.81 2.12 -11.23
C PHE A 497 -17.02 1.24 -12.20
N ASN A 498 -15.69 1.40 -12.27
CA ASN A 498 -14.82 0.60 -13.12
C ASN A 498 -14.88 -0.88 -12.73
N SER A 499 -14.82 -1.22 -11.44
CA SER A 499 -14.91 -2.60 -10.94
C SER A 499 -16.26 -3.27 -11.27
N LEU A 500 -17.38 -2.51 -11.26
CA LEU A 500 -18.65 -3.01 -11.79
C LEU A 500 -18.60 -3.22 -13.31
N ILE A 501 -18.08 -2.25 -14.08
CA ILE A 501 -18.00 -2.34 -15.54
C ILE A 501 -17.15 -3.55 -15.97
N HIS A 502 -15.98 -3.76 -15.35
CA HIS A 502 -15.14 -4.94 -15.59
C HIS A 502 -15.79 -6.24 -15.12
N THR A 503 -16.57 -6.22 -14.04
CA THR A 503 -17.34 -7.37 -13.57
C THR A 503 -18.33 -7.85 -14.64
N PHE A 504 -19.20 -6.96 -15.13
CA PHE A 504 -20.17 -7.27 -16.18
C PHE A 504 -19.49 -7.55 -17.54
N ALA A 505 -18.39 -6.86 -17.86
CA ALA A 505 -17.65 -7.04 -19.10
C ALA A 505 -17.16 -8.48 -19.32
N LYS A 506 -16.64 -9.13 -18.27
CA LYS A 506 -16.18 -10.52 -18.31
C LYS A 506 -17.26 -11.49 -18.80
N GLY A 507 -18.53 -11.23 -18.47
CA GLY A 507 -19.66 -12.04 -18.92
C GLY A 507 -20.31 -11.60 -20.25
N GLY A 508 -19.87 -10.48 -20.83
CA GLY A 508 -20.52 -9.88 -22.00
C GLY A 508 -21.85 -9.20 -21.70
N LEU A 509 -22.07 -8.77 -20.44
CA LEU A 509 -23.28 -8.07 -19.99
C LEU A 509 -23.22 -6.58 -20.39
N TYR A 510 -23.17 -6.32 -21.70
CA TYR A 510 -22.93 -4.99 -22.25
C TYR A 510 -24.09 -4.00 -22.02
N LYS A 511 -25.33 -4.50 -21.86
CA LYS A 511 -26.51 -3.65 -21.53
C LYS A 511 -26.52 -3.22 -20.07
N GLU A 512 -26.05 -4.07 -19.18
CA GLU A 512 -25.79 -3.74 -17.80
C GLU A 512 -24.65 -2.69 -17.71
N ASN A 513 -23.58 -2.85 -18.50
CA ASN A 513 -22.52 -1.83 -18.63
C ASN A 513 -23.07 -0.47 -19.09
N GLU A 514 -23.88 -0.41 -20.15
CA GLU A 514 -24.52 0.83 -20.61
C GLU A 514 -25.36 1.52 -19.51
N ALA A 515 -26.07 0.73 -18.69
CA ALA A 515 -26.84 1.24 -17.55
C ALA A 515 -25.94 1.79 -16.43
N ILE A 516 -24.83 1.11 -16.12
CA ILE A 516 -23.85 1.59 -15.14
C ILE A 516 -23.17 2.88 -15.61
N LEU A 517 -22.83 3.03 -16.90
CA LEU A 517 -22.31 4.30 -17.45
C LEU A 517 -23.30 5.45 -17.35
N SER A 518 -24.58 5.17 -17.57
CA SER A 518 -25.65 6.18 -17.45
C SER A 518 -25.70 6.68 -16.01
N ARG A 519 -25.75 5.77 -15.03
CA ARG A 519 -25.73 6.10 -13.60
C ARG A 519 -24.45 6.81 -13.16
N MET A 520 -23.29 6.43 -13.70
CA MET A 520 -22.00 7.11 -13.49
C MET A 520 -22.04 8.57 -13.98
N SER A 521 -22.63 8.80 -15.16
CA SER A 521 -22.77 10.13 -15.77
C SER A 521 -23.80 10.99 -15.02
N GLU A 522 -24.91 10.39 -14.55
CA GLU A 522 -25.94 11.06 -13.72
C GLU A 522 -25.38 11.55 -12.38
N LEU A 523 -24.47 10.79 -11.77
CA LEU A 523 -23.77 11.16 -10.53
C LEU A 523 -22.57 12.10 -10.77
N GLY A 524 -22.33 12.54 -12.01
CA GLY A 524 -21.28 13.49 -12.35
C GLY A 524 -19.85 12.92 -12.28
N VAL A 525 -19.70 11.59 -12.25
CA VAL A 525 -18.39 10.93 -12.24
C VAL A 525 -17.88 10.83 -13.67
N PHE A 526 -16.73 11.44 -13.95
CA PHE A 526 -16.12 11.42 -15.28
C PHE A 526 -15.51 10.04 -15.58
N ARG A 527 -15.71 9.55 -16.80
CA ARG A 527 -15.11 8.30 -17.30
C ARG A 527 -13.60 8.48 -17.45
N ASN A 528 -12.83 7.46 -17.11
CA ASN A 528 -11.41 7.38 -17.41
C ASN A 528 -11.12 6.27 -18.43
N ARG A 529 -9.83 6.00 -18.66
CA ARG A 529 -9.36 4.93 -19.55
C ARG A 529 -9.91 3.56 -19.15
N ASP A 530 -9.87 3.19 -17.86
CA ASP A 530 -10.33 1.88 -17.40
C ASP A 530 -11.84 1.69 -17.62
N SER A 531 -12.64 2.74 -17.36
CA SER A 531 -14.07 2.75 -17.68
C SER A 531 -14.31 2.34 -19.14
N LEU A 532 -13.54 2.92 -20.07
CA LEU A 532 -13.66 2.68 -21.51
C LEU A 532 -13.07 1.32 -21.92
N ASN A 533 -11.95 0.90 -21.34
CA ASN A 533 -11.34 -0.42 -21.53
C ASN A 533 -12.33 -1.55 -21.16
N GLY A 534 -13.02 -1.41 -20.02
CA GLY A 534 -14.07 -2.35 -19.62
C GLY A 534 -15.28 -2.39 -20.57
N LEU A 535 -15.62 -1.27 -21.23
CA LEU A 535 -16.66 -1.26 -22.28
C LEU A 535 -16.22 -1.97 -23.54
N ILE A 536 -15.00 -1.69 -24.04
CA ILE A 536 -14.43 -2.35 -25.22
C ILE A 536 -14.45 -3.86 -25.02
N GLU A 537 -14.01 -4.32 -23.85
CA GLU A 537 -14.02 -5.74 -23.47
C GLU A 537 -15.43 -6.33 -23.38
N GLY A 538 -16.37 -5.61 -22.75
CA GLY A 538 -17.76 -6.06 -22.60
C GLY A 538 -18.53 -6.14 -23.92
N TYR A 539 -18.36 -5.14 -24.80
CA TYR A 539 -18.92 -5.17 -26.15
C TYR A 539 -18.29 -6.30 -26.98
N ARG A 540 -16.97 -6.54 -26.88
CA ARG A 540 -16.30 -7.67 -27.55
C ARG A 540 -16.84 -9.02 -27.08
N GLN A 541 -16.97 -9.26 -25.77
CA GLN A 541 -17.55 -10.51 -25.24
C GLN A 541 -19.03 -10.65 -25.67
N GLY A 542 -19.76 -9.54 -25.77
CA GLY A 542 -21.13 -9.47 -26.32
C GLY A 542 -21.23 -9.52 -27.86
N GLY A 543 -20.12 -9.62 -28.59
CA GLY A 543 -20.09 -9.64 -30.06
C GLY A 543 -20.46 -8.33 -30.77
N GLN A 544 -20.51 -7.19 -30.05
CA GLN A 544 -20.83 -5.87 -30.60
C GLN A 544 -19.54 -5.14 -31.02
N PHE A 545 -18.84 -5.68 -32.03
CA PHE A 545 -17.50 -5.19 -32.39
C PHE A 545 -17.47 -3.73 -32.87
N GLU A 546 -18.51 -3.26 -33.56
CA GLU A 546 -18.63 -1.87 -34.02
C GLU A 546 -18.76 -0.90 -32.84
N ASP A 547 -19.55 -1.23 -31.81
CA ASP A 547 -19.68 -0.43 -30.59
C ASP A 547 -18.39 -0.44 -29.75
N ALA A 548 -17.63 -1.54 -29.77
CA ALA A 548 -16.30 -1.60 -29.15
C ALA A 548 -15.31 -0.63 -29.83
N LEU A 549 -15.25 -0.61 -31.17
CA LEU A 549 -14.40 0.34 -31.92
C LEU A 549 -14.88 1.79 -31.75
N LYS A 550 -16.19 2.02 -31.64
CA LYS A 550 -16.76 3.33 -31.32
C LYS A 550 -16.36 3.81 -29.92
N ALA A 551 -16.36 2.93 -28.92
CA ALA A 551 -15.90 3.26 -27.57
C ALA A 551 -14.39 3.63 -27.53
N TYR A 552 -13.58 3.04 -28.41
CA TYR A 552 -12.18 3.42 -28.62
C TYR A 552 -12.04 4.81 -29.25
N VAL A 553 -12.77 5.11 -30.33
CA VAL A 553 -12.78 6.46 -30.93
C VAL A 553 -13.34 7.53 -29.97
N ASP A 554 -14.24 7.16 -29.06
CA ASP A 554 -14.71 8.04 -27.99
C ASP A 554 -13.64 8.29 -26.90
N MET A 555 -12.62 7.43 -26.76
CA MET A 555 -11.50 7.62 -25.84
C MET A 555 -10.64 8.84 -26.22
N GLU A 556 -10.33 8.98 -27.52
CA GLU A 556 -9.62 10.15 -28.07
C GLU A 556 -10.39 11.45 -27.82
N LYS A 557 -11.73 11.42 -27.99
CA LYS A 557 -12.60 12.59 -27.76
C LYS A 557 -12.63 13.02 -26.28
N VAL A 558 -12.51 12.06 -25.36
CA VAL A 558 -12.42 12.30 -23.90
C VAL A 558 -11.00 12.73 -23.49
N ARG A 559 -10.01 12.71 -24.41
CA ARG A 559 -8.59 12.98 -24.17
C ARG A 559 -7.97 12.00 -23.17
N CYS A 560 -8.34 10.73 -23.28
CA CYS A 560 -7.60 9.65 -22.64
C CYS A 560 -6.67 9.03 -23.69
N ASP A 561 -5.36 9.05 -23.43
CA ASP A 561 -4.40 8.38 -24.30
C ASP A 561 -4.50 6.85 -24.07
N PRO A 562 -4.57 6.01 -25.13
CA PRO A 562 -4.56 4.55 -25.01
C PRO A 562 -3.31 4.02 -24.29
N ASP A 563 -3.45 2.92 -23.57
CA ASP A 563 -2.32 2.16 -23.01
C ASP A 563 -2.21 0.75 -23.59
N GLU A 564 -1.23 -0.02 -23.11
CA GLU A 564 -0.98 -1.39 -23.54
C GLU A 564 -2.23 -2.29 -23.41
N TYR A 565 -3.03 -2.11 -22.34
CA TYR A 565 -4.30 -2.82 -22.15
C TYR A 565 -5.34 -2.41 -23.20
N THR A 566 -5.46 -1.11 -23.49
CA THR A 566 -6.34 -0.62 -24.56
C THR A 566 -5.93 -1.21 -25.91
N LEU A 567 -4.65 -1.13 -26.29
CA LEU A 567 -4.16 -1.64 -27.57
C LEU A 567 -4.35 -3.15 -27.70
N GLU A 568 -4.14 -3.92 -26.62
CA GLU A 568 -4.45 -5.36 -26.59
C GLU A 568 -5.97 -5.63 -26.68
N ALA A 569 -6.81 -4.82 -26.03
CA ALA A 569 -8.26 -4.96 -26.11
C ALA A 569 -8.78 -4.72 -27.54
N ILE A 570 -8.21 -3.76 -28.28
CA ILE A 570 -8.52 -3.52 -29.69
C ILE A 570 -8.00 -4.63 -30.60
N LEU A 571 -6.80 -5.14 -30.35
CA LEU A 571 -6.31 -6.36 -31.01
C LEU A 571 -7.28 -7.53 -30.82
N SER A 572 -7.82 -7.69 -29.61
CA SER A 572 -8.85 -8.69 -29.31
C SER A 572 -10.14 -8.46 -30.11
N VAL A 573 -10.59 -7.21 -30.28
CA VAL A 573 -11.75 -6.86 -31.13
C VAL A 573 -11.52 -7.29 -32.59
N TYR A 574 -10.38 -6.93 -33.19
CA TYR A 574 -10.09 -7.30 -34.60
C TYR A 574 -9.97 -8.81 -34.79
N CYS A 575 -9.27 -9.51 -33.89
CA CYS A 575 -9.12 -10.96 -33.91
C CYS A 575 -10.47 -11.69 -33.81
N PHE A 576 -11.40 -11.20 -32.98
CA PHE A 576 -12.73 -11.78 -32.80
C PHE A 576 -13.73 -11.41 -33.90
N ALA A 577 -13.57 -10.25 -34.52
CA ALA A 577 -14.31 -9.86 -35.72
C ALA A 577 -13.84 -10.61 -36.99
N GLY A 578 -12.69 -11.29 -36.94
CA GLY A 578 -12.09 -11.99 -38.08
C GLY A 578 -11.34 -11.06 -39.06
N LEU A 579 -11.01 -9.84 -38.63
CA LEU A 579 -10.34 -8.83 -39.44
C LEU A 579 -8.81 -9.05 -39.39
N VAL A 580 -8.33 -10.04 -40.14
CA VAL A 580 -6.92 -10.51 -40.11
C VAL A 580 -5.93 -9.38 -40.40
N ASP A 581 -6.14 -8.60 -41.46
CA ASP A 581 -5.18 -7.59 -41.89
C ASP A 581 -5.08 -6.41 -40.89
N GLU A 582 -6.20 -5.98 -40.29
CA GLU A 582 -6.20 -4.99 -39.20
C GLU A 582 -5.61 -5.57 -37.90
N SER A 583 -5.80 -6.86 -37.62
CA SER A 583 -5.16 -7.53 -36.48
C SER A 583 -3.64 -7.53 -36.61
N GLU A 584 -3.12 -7.86 -37.80
CA GLU A 584 -1.68 -7.82 -38.10
C GLU A 584 -1.10 -6.40 -38.01
N LYS A 585 -1.85 -5.41 -38.48
CA LYS A 585 -1.47 -3.98 -38.40
C LYS A 585 -1.40 -3.52 -36.94
N GLN A 586 -2.44 -3.77 -36.15
CA GLN A 586 -2.49 -3.45 -34.72
C GLN A 586 -1.36 -4.13 -33.94
N PHE A 587 -1.09 -5.41 -34.21
CA PHE A 587 0.00 -6.14 -33.57
C PHE A 587 1.39 -5.59 -33.94
N ARG A 588 1.55 -5.09 -35.16
CA ARG A 588 2.79 -4.40 -35.58
C ARG A 588 2.93 -3.03 -34.92
N GLU A 589 1.86 -2.25 -34.85
CA GLU A 589 1.85 -0.94 -34.21
C GLU A 589 2.27 -1.01 -32.72
N ILE A 590 1.79 -2.03 -31.99
CA ILE A 590 2.25 -2.31 -30.62
C ILE A 590 3.78 -2.50 -30.57
N LYS A 591 4.37 -3.26 -31.51
CA LYS A 591 5.84 -3.44 -31.60
C LYS A 591 6.57 -2.16 -32.00
N GLU A 592 6.01 -1.37 -32.92
CA GLU A 592 6.60 -0.12 -33.41
C GLU A 592 6.63 0.99 -32.34
N LEU A 593 5.69 0.95 -31.38
CA LEU A 593 5.70 1.79 -30.17
C LEU A 593 6.80 1.39 -29.16
N GLY A 594 7.57 0.33 -29.42
CA GLY A 594 8.59 -0.19 -28.51
C GLY A 594 8.04 -1.04 -27.36
N ILE A 595 6.74 -1.32 -27.34
CA ILE A 595 6.08 -2.18 -26.37
C ILE A 595 6.31 -3.64 -26.78
N GLN A 596 6.75 -4.49 -25.86
CA GLN A 596 6.75 -5.93 -26.10
C GLN A 596 5.31 -6.45 -26.05
N PRO A 597 4.74 -7.02 -27.14
CA PRO A 597 3.40 -7.57 -27.08
C PRO A 597 3.33 -8.69 -26.03
N SER A 598 2.24 -8.73 -25.26
CA SER A 598 2.03 -9.75 -24.23
C SER A 598 1.89 -11.15 -24.84
N VAL A 599 2.10 -12.20 -24.05
CA VAL A 599 1.86 -13.58 -24.48
C VAL A 599 0.39 -13.80 -24.91
N MET A 600 -0.54 -13.00 -24.38
CA MET A 600 -1.95 -12.95 -24.79
C MET A 600 -2.11 -12.40 -26.20
N CYS A 601 -1.39 -11.33 -26.58
CA CYS A 601 -1.34 -10.82 -27.96
C CYS A 601 -0.90 -11.92 -28.94
N TYR A 602 0.18 -12.65 -28.62
CA TYR A 602 0.65 -13.77 -29.44
C TYR A 602 -0.42 -14.87 -29.55
N CYS A 603 -1.04 -15.29 -28.44
CA CYS A 603 -2.11 -16.31 -28.46
C CYS A 603 -3.33 -15.86 -29.29
N MET A 604 -3.76 -14.60 -29.19
CA MET A 604 -4.83 -14.06 -30.03
C MET A 604 -4.48 -14.09 -31.52
N MET A 605 -3.26 -13.66 -31.87
CA MET A 605 -2.78 -13.68 -33.26
C MET A 605 -2.66 -15.11 -33.82
N LEU A 606 -2.18 -16.07 -33.02
CA LEU A 606 -2.20 -17.49 -33.40
C LEU A 606 -3.63 -17.99 -33.66
N SER A 607 -4.60 -17.60 -32.82
CA SER A 607 -6.00 -18.02 -32.99
C SER A 607 -6.63 -17.46 -34.28
N VAL A 608 -6.37 -16.20 -34.65
CA VAL A 608 -6.94 -15.61 -35.87
C VAL A 608 -6.26 -16.14 -37.13
N PHE A 609 -4.95 -16.42 -37.10
CA PHE A 609 -4.25 -17.08 -38.21
C PHE A 609 -4.75 -18.50 -38.45
N ALA A 610 -4.93 -19.30 -37.39
CA ALA A 610 -5.45 -20.66 -37.48
C ALA A 610 -6.90 -20.69 -38.03
N LYS A 611 -7.77 -19.81 -37.54
CA LYS A 611 -9.15 -19.65 -38.07
C LYS A 611 -9.22 -19.21 -39.54
N SER A 612 -8.14 -18.65 -40.07
CA SER A 612 -8.07 -18.04 -41.41
C SER A 612 -7.16 -18.82 -42.36
N ASP A 613 -6.79 -20.06 -42.00
CA ASP A 613 -5.88 -20.95 -42.70
C ASP A 613 -4.50 -20.34 -43.07
N ARG A 614 -4.03 -19.37 -42.28
CA ARG A 614 -2.73 -18.68 -42.44
C ARG A 614 -1.61 -19.42 -41.69
N TRP A 615 -1.47 -20.71 -41.94
CA TRP A 615 -0.57 -21.60 -41.19
C TRP A 615 0.91 -21.19 -41.24
N ASP A 616 1.39 -20.65 -42.36
CA ASP A 616 2.76 -20.13 -42.47
C ASP A 616 3.04 -19.01 -41.45
N LYS A 617 2.14 -18.02 -41.34
CA LYS A 617 2.26 -16.92 -40.37
C LYS A 617 2.13 -17.40 -38.92
N ALA A 618 1.28 -18.40 -38.66
CA ALA A 618 1.19 -19.01 -37.33
C ALA A 618 2.51 -19.72 -36.93
N SER A 619 3.17 -20.39 -37.87
CA SER A 619 4.48 -21.03 -37.65
C SER A 619 5.60 -20.01 -37.43
N GLU A 620 5.63 -18.92 -38.22
CA GLU A 620 6.54 -17.79 -38.01
C GLU A 620 6.39 -17.20 -36.60
N LEU A 621 5.14 -16.95 -36.18
CA LEU A 621 4.83 -16.37 -34.88
C LEU A 621 5.17 -17.31 -33.70
N LEU A 622 4.96 -18.62 -33.84
CA LEU A 622 5.41 -19.62 -32.85
C LEU A 622 6.94 -19.70 -32.75
N ASN A 623 7.67 -19.47 -33.85
CA ASN A 623 9.12 -19.40 -33.84
C ASN A 623 9.63 -18.09 -33.24
N GLU A 624 8.93 -16.97 -33.42
CA GLU A 624 9.20 -15.72 -32.71
C GLU A 624 9.04 -15.91 -31.19
N MET A 625 7.95 -16.52 -30.72
CA MET A 625 7.75 -16.84 -29.29
C MET A 625 8.89 -17.68 -28.70
N HIS A 626 9.30 -18.73 -29.43
CA HIS A 626 10.38 -19.62 -28.99
C HIS A 626 11.77 -18.95 -28.98
N THR A 627 12.02 -18.01 -29.89
CA THR A 627 13.31 -17.30 -29.98
C THR A 627 13.38 -16.02 -29.13
N ASN A 628 12.27 -15.62 -28.48
CA ASN A 628 12.17 -14.41 -27.69
C ASN A 628 12.98 -14.51 -26.39
N ARG A 629 14.21 -13.96 -26.40
CA ARG A 629 15.12 -13.91 -25.25
C ARG A 629 14.75 -12.89 -24.17
N VAL A 630 13.71 -12.09 -24.36
CA VAL A 630 13.28 -11.04 -23.42
C VAL A 630 12.31 -11.60 -22.37
N SER A 631 11.63 -12.71 -22.66
CA SER A 631 10.58 -13.25 -21.78
C SER A 631 10.51 -14.78 -21.84
N ASP A 632 10.90 -15.42 -20.74
CA ASP A 632 10.81 -16.89 -20.57
C ASP A 632 9.35 -17.38 -20.71
N ILE A 633 8.38 -16.55 -20.32
CA ILE A 633 6.95 -16.84 -20.46
C ILE A 633 6.56 -17.07 -21.92
N HIS A 634 7.13 -16.29 -22.86
CA HIS A 634 6.87 -16.50 -24.29
C HIS A 634 7.46 -17.81 -24.80
N GLN A 635 8.67 -18.16 -24.35
CA GLN A 635 9.34 -19.41 -24.73
C GLN A 635 8.55 -20.62 -24.21
N VAL A 636 8.25 -20.66 -22.91
CA VAL A 636 7.54 -21.76 -22.26
C VAL A 636 6.16 -21.98 -22.88
N ILE A 637 5.38 -20.91 -23.08
CA ILE A 637 4.05 -21.01 -23.70
C ILE A 637 4.14 -21.40 -25.18
N GLY A 638 5.10 -20.86 -25.95
CA GLY A 638 5.29 -21.23 -27.36
C GLY A 638 5.67 -22.71 -27.54
N GLN A 639 6.55 -23.22 -26.68
CA GLN A 639 6.96 -24.63 -26.63
C GLN A 639 5.80 -25.54 -26.16
N MET A 640 4.99 -25.09 -25.19
CA MET A 640 3.83 -25.84 -24.72
C MET A 640 2.75 -25.94 -25.81
N ILE A 641 2.55 -24.88 -26.60
CA ILE A 641 1.68 -24.95 -27.79
C ILE A 641 2.24 -25.95 -28.83
N LYS A 642 3.56 -26.01 -29.03
CA LYS A 642 4.22 -26.98 -29.94
C LYS A 642 4.13 -28.44 -29.47
N GLY A 643 4.21 -28.67 -28.16
CA GLY A 643 4.20 -30.01 -27.54
C GLY A 643 5.49 -30.43 -26.86
N ASP A 644 6.48 -29.55 -26.77
CA ASP A 644 7.77 -29.85 -26.13
C ASP A 644 7.65 -30.06 -24.60
N PHE A 645 6.46 -29.81 -24.04
CA PHE A 645 6.12 -29.86 -22.61
C PHE A 645 5.05 -30.92 -22.26
N ASP A 646 4.73 -31.86 -23.16
CA ASP A 646 3.63 -32.82 -22.93
C ASP A 646 3.93 -33.85 -21.81
N ASP A 647 5.19 -34.13 -21.49
CA ASP A 647 5.55 -35.01 -20.38
C ASP A 647 5.37 -34.36 -18.99
N ALA A 648 5.35 -35.19 -17.95
CA ALA A 648 5.09 -34.74 -16.58
C ALA A 648 6.24 -33.93 -15.94
N SER A 649 7.49 -34.17 -16.36
CA SER A 649 8.65 -33.48 -15.78
C SER A 649 8.75 -32.07 -16.31
N ASN A 650 8.63 -31.89 -17.62
CA ASN A 650 8.77 -30.58 -18.24
C ASN A 650 7.54 -29.69 -17.94
N TRP A 651 6.33 -30.24 -17.80
CA TRP A 651 5.11 -29.46 -17.48
C TRP A 651 5.19 -28.63 -16.19
N GLN A 652 6.07 -28.99 -15.25
CA GLN A 652 6.30 -28.18 -14.03
C GLN A 652 6.74 -26.74 -14.37
N MET A 653 7.45 -26.53 -15.49
CA MET A 653 7.81 -25.21 -15.97
C MET A 653 6.58 -24.40 -16.45
N VAL A 654 5.58 -25.09 -17.01
CA VAL A 654 4.30 -24.49 -17.42
C VAL A 654 3.48 -24.13 -16.17
N GLU A 655 3.43 -25.01 -15.16
CA GLU A 655 2.77 -24.70 -13.88
C GLU A 655 3.41 -23.50 -13.19
N TYR A 656 4.74 -23.40 -13.14
CA TYR A 656 5.45 -22.25 -12.58
C TYR A 656 5.09 -20.93 -13.29
N VAL A 657 4.99 -20.93 -14.63
CA VAL A 657 4.53 -19.78 -15.40
C VAL A 657 3.06 -19.44 -15.10
N PHE A 658 2.20 -20.44 -14.96
CA PHE A 658 0.80 -20.24 -14.59
C PHE A 658 0.63 -19.66 -13.18
N ASP A 659 1.42 -20.12 -12.20
CA ASP A 659 1.38 -19.61 -10.83
C ASP A 659 1.86 -18.15 -10.77
N LYS A 660 2.95 -17.83 -11.49
CA LYS A 660 3.45 -16.45 -11.62
C LYS A 660 2.46 -15.49 -12.29
N LEU A 661 1.69 -15.95 -13.28
CA LEU A 661 0.66 -15.12 -13.92
C LEU A 661 -0.61 -15.02 -13.06
N ASN A 662 -0.89 -16.01 -12.21
CA ASN A 662 -2.04 -15.96 -11.30
C ASN A 662 -1.82 -15.10 -10.05
N SER A 663 -0.57 -14.80 -9.65
CA SER A 663 -0.32 -13.85 -8.55
C SER A 663 -0.76 -12.42 -8.88
N GLU A 664 -0.85 -12.05 -10.17
CA GLU A 664 -1.43 -10.77 -10.63
C GLU A 664 -2.97 -10.71 -10.44
N GLY A 665 -3.60 -11.83 -10.06
CA GLY A 665 -4.99 -11.92 -9.62
C GLY A 665 -5.91 -12.67 -10.59
N CYS A 666 -7.03 -13.17 -10.05
CA CYS A 666 -8.01 -14.02 -10.74
C CYS A 666 -8.57 -13.37 -12.03
N GLY A 667 -8.72 -12.05 -12.04
CA GLY A 667 -9.20 -11.31 -13.22
C GLY A 667 -8.23 -11.38 -14.41
N PHE A 668 -6.93 -11.24 -14.16
CA PHE A 668 -5.90 -11.39 -15.18
C PHE A 668 -5.77 -12.84 -15.62
N GLY A 669 -5.76 -13.78 -14.66
CA GLY A 669 -5.77 -15.22 -14.91
C GLY A 669 -6.86 -15.63 -15.90
N ILE A 670 -8.12 -15.22 -15.70
CA ILE A 670 -9.23 -15.54 -16.61
C ILE A 670 -8.98 -15.03 -18.04
N ARG A 671 -8.40 -13.83 -18.22
CA ARG A 671 -8.06 -13.30 -19.55
C ARG A 671 -6.95 -14.12 -20.20
N PHE A 672 -5.87 -14.40 -19.46
CA PHE A 672 -4.77 -15.24 -19.93
C PHE A 672 -5.25 -16.64 -20.33
N TYR A 673 -5.96 -17.36 -19.45
CA TYR A 673 -6.51 -18.69 -19.71
C TYR A 673 -7.52 -18.70 -20.87
N ASN A 674 -8.32 -17.65 -21.04
CA ASN A 674 -9.16 -17.50 -22.23
C ASN A 674 -8.34 -17.41 -23.53
N THR A 675 -7.24 -16.65 -23.56
CA THR A 675 -6.42 -16.46 -24.78
C THR A 675 -5.71 -17.74 -25.21
N ILE A 676 -5.14 -18.49 -24.27
CA ILE A 676 -4.41 -19.73 -24.52
C ILE A 676 -5.35 -20.88 -24.91
N LEU A 677 -6.53 -20.98 -24.29
CA LEU A 677 -7.55 -21.97 -24.67
C LEU A 677 -8.14 -21.70 -26.06
N GLU A 678 -8.32 -20.43 -26.42
CA GLU A 678 -8.70 -20.02 -27.78
C GLU A 678 -7.64 -20.45 -28.81
N ALA A 679 -6.35 -20.15 -28.54
CA ALA A 679 -5.24 -20.51 -29.41
C ALA A 679 -5.11 -22.03 -29.58
N LEU A 680 -5.06 -22.79 -28.48
CA LEU A 680 -4.91 -24.25 -28.51
C LEU A 680 -6.07 -24.93 -29.24
N TRP A 681 -7.32 -24.50 -29.00
CA TRP A 681 -8.47 -25.06 -29.71
C TRP A 681 -8.41 -24.80 -31.22
N CYS A 682 -8.07 -23.58 -31.64
CA CYS A 682 -7.98 -23.23 -33.06
C CYS A 682 -6.79 -23.88 -33.77
N LEU A 683 -5.68 -24.12 -33.07
CA LEU A 683 -4.53 -24.88 -33.56
C LEU A 683 -4.72 -26.40 -33.53
N GLY A 684 -5.90 -26.90 -33.12
CA GLY A 684 -6.20 -28.34 -33.04
C GLY A 684 -5.52 -29.08 -31.88
N GLN A 685 -4.94 -28.37 -30.92
CA GLN A 685 -4.23 -28.92 -29.75
C GLN A 685 -5.20 -29.18 -28.59
N LYS A 686 -6.22 -29.99 -28.86
CA LYS A 686 -7.39 -30.18 -27.98
C LYS A 686 -7.08 -30.85 -26.64
N GLU A 687 -6.06 -31.71 -26.59
CA GLU A 687 -5.67 -32.42 -25.37
C GLU A 687 -4.96 -31.46 -24.42
N ARG A 688 -4.05 -30.64 -24.98
CA ARG A 688 -3.39 -29.55 -24.27
C ARG A 688 -4.41 -28.53 -23.78
N ALA A 689 -5.41 -28.18 -24.59
CA ALA A 689 -6.50 -27.31 -24.16
C ALA A 689 -7.25 -27.89 -22.95
N ALA A 690 -7.56 -29.20 -22.95
CA ALA A 690 -8.21 -29.86 -21.81
C ALA A 690 -7.32 -29.85 -20.54
N ARG A 691 -6.01 -30.07 -20.68
CA ARG A 691 -5.02 -29.99 -19.58
C ARG A 691 -4.93 -28.57 -19.01
N VAL A 692 -4.82 -27.55 -19.87
CA VAL A 692 -4.80 -26.14 -19.47
C VAL A 692 -6.10 -25.72 -18.79
N LEU A 693 -7.26 -26.22 -19.25
CA LEU A 693 -8.55 -25.99 -18.60
C LEU A 693 -8.60 -26.61 -17.20
N HIS A 694 -8.05 -27.83 -17.02
CA HIS A 694 -7.95 -28.46 -15.71
C HIS A 694 -7.10 -27.62 -14.74
N GLU A 695 -5.95 -27.11 -15.21
CA GLU A 695 -5.07 -26.24 -14.43
C GLU A 695 -5.71 -24.88 -14.06
N ALA A 696 -6.59 -24.35 -14.91
CA ALA A 696 -7.40 -23.17 -14.60
C ALA A 696 -8.40 -23.43 -13.46
N ILE A 697 -9.15 -24.55 -13.54
CA ILE A 697 -10.14 -24.96 -12.55
C ILE A 697 -9.48 -25.28 -11.20
N LYS A 698 -8.32 -25.96 -11.21
CA LYS A 698 -7.48 -26.25 -10.03
C LYS A 698 -7.06 -24.98 -9.28
N ARG A 699 -6.81 -23.88 -10.01
CA ARG A 699 -6.50 -22.54 -9.46
C ARG A 699 -7.74 -21.72 -9.11
N GLY A 700 -8.95 -22.29 -9.17
CA GLY A 700 -10.21 -21.64 -8.80
C GLY A 700 -10.78 -20.69 -9.85
N LEU A 701 -10.27 -20.71 -11.09
CA LEU A 701 -10.83 -19.91 -12.18
C LEU A 701 -12.11 -20.57 -12.71
N TYR A 702 -13.04 -19.75 -13.19
CA TYR A 702 -14.39 -20.16 -13.63
C TYR A 702 -15.15 -21.02 -12.58
N PRO A 703 -15.31 -20.56 -11.32
CA PRO A 703 -15.99 -21.33 -10.27
C PRO A 703 -17.45 -21.68 -10.61
N GLU A 704 -18.06 -20.96 -11.55
CA GLU A 704 -19.40 -21.24 -12.08
C GLU A 704 -19.47 -22.45 -13.03
N LEU A 705 -18.34 -22.91 -13.58
CA LEU A 705 -18.27 -23.65 -14.84
C LEU A 705 -19.02 -24.98 -14.81
N TYR A 706 -18.79 -25.85 -13.83
CA TYR A 706 -19.47 -27.14 -13.74
C TYR A 706 -20.31 -27.21 -12.46
N ARG A 707 -21.64 -27.25 -12.61
CA ARG A 707 -22.57 -27.41 -11.49
C ARG A 707 -23.37 -28.70 -11.65
N LYS A 708 -23.28 -29.60 -10.67
CA LYS A 708 -23.96 -30.91 -10.65
C LYS A 708 -25.03 -30.91 -9.56
N ASN A 709 -26.31 -30.95 -9.96
CA ASN A 709 -27.46 -31.13 -9.05
C ASN A 709 -28.22 -32.42 -9.44
N LYS A 710 -29.02 -32.98 -8.54
CA LYS A 710 -29.74 -34.26 -8.72
C LYS A 710 -30.61 -34.32 -9.99
N LEU A 711 -31.11 -33.17 -10.46
CA LEU A 711 -31.99 -33.07 -11.62
C LEU A 711 -31.32 -32.40 -12.84
N ILE A 712 -30.38 -31.49 -12.62
CA ILE A 712 -29.80 -30.64 -13.67
C ILE A 712 -28.28 -30.64 -13.53
N TRP A 713 -27.57 -30.95 -14.60
CA TRP A 713 -26.12 -30.68 -14.69
C TRP A 713 -25.92 -29.54 -15.67
N SER A 714 -25.06 -28.59 -15.33
CA SER A 714 -24.78 -27.42 -16.16
C SER A 714 -23.30 -27.19 -16.42
N ALA A 715 -22.97 -26.89 -17.68
CA ALA A 715 -21.72 -26.25 -18.07
C ALA A 715 -21.99 -24.76 -18.33
N ASP A 716 -21.41 -23.87 -17.53
CA ASP A 716 -21.59 -22.42 -17.65
C ASP A 716 -20.34 -21.75 -18.24
N VAL A 717 -20.40 -21.44 -19.53
CA VAL A 717 -19.24 -21.00 -20.33
C VAL A 717 -19.32 -19.53 -20.74
N HIS A 718 -20.26 -18.74 -20.18
CA HIS A 718 -20.53 -17.37 -20.62
C HIS A 718 -19.34 -16.39 -20.47
N ARG A 719 -18.42 -16.66 -19.52
CA ARG A 719 -17.15 -15.90 -19.31
C ARG A 719 -15.95 -16.47 -20.07
N MET A 720 -16.14 -17.58 -20.78
CA MET A 720 -15.09 -18.17 -21.60
C MET A 720 -15.04 -17.55 -22.99
N TRP A 721 -13.92 -17.71 -23.68
CA TRP A 721 -13.84 -17.47 -25.13
C TRP A 721 -14.25 -18.73 -25.92
N PRO A 722 -14.66 -18.61 -27.20
CA PRO A 722 -15.19 -19.71 -28.02
C PRO A 722 -14.44 -21.05 -27.94
N GLY A 723 -13.12 -21.05 -28.09
CA GLY A 723 -12.29 -22.25 -28.01
C GLY A 723 -12.23 -22.83 -26.59
N GLY A 724 -12.17 -21.99 -25.56
CA GLY A 724 -12.28 -22.41 -24.17
C GLY A 724 -13.65 -22.99 -23.83
N ALA A 725 -14.73 -22.36 -24.32
CA ALA A 725 -16.09 -22.86 -24.18
C ALA A 725 -16.29 -24.22 -24.86
N CYS A 726 -15.80 -24.37 -26.09
CA CYS A 726 -15.82 -25.65 -26.80
C CYS A 726 -14.98 -26.73 -26.10
N THR A 727 -13.80 -26.38 -25.58
CA THR A 727 -12.97 -27.27 -24.75
C THR A 727 -13.75 -27.74 -23.51
N ALA A 728 -14.35 -26.82 -22.77
CA ALA A 728 -15.09 -27.12 -21.55
C ALA A 728 -16.35 -27.96 -21.80
N ILE A 729 -17.12 -27.64 -22.84
CA ILE A 729 -18.27 -28.46 -23.26
C ILE A 729 -17.81 -29.87 -23.63
N SER A 730 -16.66 -30.00 -24.30
CA SER A 730 -16.13 -31.30 -24.73
C SER A 730 -15.69 -32.17 -23.55
N VAL A 731 -14.92 -31.60 -22.62
CA VAL A 731 -14.53 -32.26 -21.37
C VAL A 731 -15.75 -32.64 -20.54
N TRP A 732 -16.75 -31.75 -20.44
CA TRP A 732 -17.98 -32.01 -19.69
C TRP A 732 -18.81 -33.17 -20.25
N LEU A 733 -18.97 -33.26 -21.57
CA LEU A 733 -19.71 -34.34 -22.22
C LEU A 733 -18.97 -35.68 -22.11
N ASN A 734 -17.65 -35.69 -22.26
CA ASN A 734 -16.83 -36.88 -22.05
C ASN A 734 -16.93 -37.36 -20.58
N ASN A 735 -16.82 -36.46 -19.60
CA ASN A 735 -16.99 -36.80 -18.18
C ASN A 735 -18.42 -37.30 -17.87
N MET A 736 -19.45 -36.80 -18.56
CA MET A 736 -20.84 -37.28 -18.43
C MET A 736 -21.01 -38.71 -19.00
N GLN A 737 -20.30 -39.04 -20.07
CA GLN A 737 -20.24 -40.39 -20.64
C GLN A 737 -19.52 -41.35 -19.68
N GLU A 738 -18.34 -40.98 -19.19
CA GLU A 738 -17.57 -41.79 -18.23
C GLU A 738 -18.39 -42.07 -16.96
N GLN A 739 -19.15 -41.10 -16.44
CA GLN A 739 -20.05 -41.30 -15.31
C GLN A 739 -21.21 -42.27 -15.62
N LEU A 740 -21.79 -42.23 -16.82
CA LEU A 740 -22.82 -43.20 -17.24
C LEU A 740 -22.26 -44.63 -17.33
N ILE A 741 -21.07 -44.79 -17.90
CA ILE A 741 -20.37 -46.08 -18.02
C ILE A 741 -20.07 -46.65 -16.63
N ASN A 742 -19.69 -45.79 -15.68
CA ASN A 742 -19.49 -46.14 -14.27
C ASN A 742 -20.80 -46.40 -13.50
N GLY A 743 -21.97 -46.36 -14.16
CA GLY A 743 -23.26 -46.70 -13.58
C GLY A 743 -24.01 -45.55 -12.90
N GLU A 744 -23.55 -44.30 -13.01
CA GLU A 744 -24.32 -43.15 -12.53
C GLU A 744 -25.52 -42.84 -13.44
N ASP A 745 -26.63 -42.39 -12.85
CA ASP A 745 -27.82 -42.02 -13.62
C ASP A 745 -27.75 -40.55 -14.11
N LEU A 746 -28.03 -40.37 -15.40
CA LEU A 746 -27.96 -39.08 -16.08
C LEU A 746 -28.90 -38.02 -15.49
N PRO A 747 -28.57 -36.71 -15.62
CA PRO A 747 -29.47 -35.64 -15.22
C PRO A 747 -30.78 -35.68 -16.01
N GLN A 748 -31.86 -35.16 -15.42
CA GLN A 748 -33.12 -34.94 -16.15
C GLN A 748 -32.94 -33.90 -17.27
N LEU A 749 -32.07 -32.91 -17.04
CA LEU A 749 -31.72 -31.86 -17.98
C LEU A 749 -30.22 -31.59 -17.98
N ALA A 750 -29.58 -31.70 -19.14
CA ALA A 750 -28.27 -31.10 -19.40
C ALA A 750 -28.49 -29.67 -19.92
N THR A 751 -27.75 -28.70 -19.40
CA THR A 751 -27.81 -27.30 -19.87
C THR A 751 -26.42 -26.70 -20.06
N VAL A 752 -26.18 -26.07 -21.20
CA VAL A 752 -24.99 -25.24 -21.43
C VAL A 752 -25.44 -23.78 -21.38
N VAL A 753 -24.86 -22.99 -20.48
CA VAL A 753 -25.16 -21.55 -20.34
C VAL A 753 -24.10 -20.79 -21.13
N VAL A 754 -24.54 -20.00 -22.12
CA VAL A 754 -23.66 -19.25 -23.03
C VAL A 754 -23.78 -17.73 -22.87
N VAL A 755 -24.88 -17.24 -22.29
CA VAL A 755 -25.13 -15.82 -21.99
C VAL A 755 -25.93 -15.72 -20.70
N ARG A 756 -25.67 -14.67 -19.90
CA ARG A 756 -26.41 -14.30 -18.69
C ARG A 756 -26.98 -12.88 -18.77
N GLY A 757 -27.80 -12.49 -17.81
CA GLY A 757 -28.32 -11.13 -17.68
C GLY A 757 -29.51 -10.82 -18.59
N GLN A 758 -29.73 -9.54 -18.89
CA GLN A 758 -30.86 -9.04 -19.71
C GLN A 758 -30.93 -9.71 -21.09
N MET A 759 -29.78 -10.10 -21.63
CA MET A 759 -29.68 -10.71 -22.95
C MET A 759 -30.17 -12.17 -22.99
N GLU A 760 -30.40 -12.86 -21.87
CA GLU A 760 -30.89 -14.26 -21.84
C GLU A 760 -32.19 -14.49 -22.65
N ARG A 761 -33.05 -13.48 -22.83
CA ARG A 761 -34.32 -13.61 -23.56
C ARG A 761 -34.27 -13.07 -25.00
N SER A 762 -33.18 -12.39 -25.36
CA SER A 762 -33.00 -11.74 -26.67
C SER A 762 -32.88 -12.75 -27.81
N SER A 763 -33.22 -12.35 -29.04
CA SER A 763 -32.85 -13.12 -30.24
C SER A 763 -31.35 -13.04 -30.55
N ILE A 764 -30.72 -11.89 -30.23
CA ILE A 764 -29.31 -11.57 -30.48
C ILE A 764 -28.36 -12.51 -29.72
N THR A 765 -28.83 -13.19 -28.68
CA THR A 765 -28.09 -14.18 -27.89
C THR A 765 -27.42 -15.28 -28.72
N ARG A 766 -28.01 -15.62 -29.87
CA ARG A 766 -27.43 -16.60 -30.81
C ARG A 766 -26.24 -16.06 -31.59
N ASP A 767 -26.07 -14.73 -31.63
CA ASP A 767 -25.02 -14.04 -32.34
C ASP A 767 -23.77 -13.79 -31.50
N PHE A 768 -23.83 -13.99 -30.18
CA PHE A 768 -22.68 -13.91 -29.27
C PHE A 768 -21.60 -14.91 -29.70
N PRO A 769 -20.29 -14.56 -29.64
CA PRO A 769 -19.20 -15.43 -30.11
C PRO A 769 -19.23 -16.83 -29.48
N VAL A 770 -19.47 -16.90 -28.16
CA VAL A 770 -19.56 -18.17 -27.41
C VAL A 770 -20.74 -19.01 -27.87
N ALA A 771 -21.92 -18.41 -28.06
CA ALA A 771 -23.12 -19.10 -28.53
C ALA A 771 -22.96 -19.60 -29.98
N LYS A 772 -22.32 -18.81 -30.85
CA LYS A 772 -21.99 -19.17 -32.23
C LYS A 772 -21.03 -20.36 -32.34
N ALA A 773 -20.16 -20.59 -31.36
CA ALA A 773 -19.25 -21.74 -31.35
C ALA A 773 -19.84 -22.97 -30.62
N ALA A 774 -20.48 -22.77 -29.47
CA ALA A 774 -21.05 -23.84 -28.65
C ALA A 774 -22.24 -24.55 -29.32
N TYR A 775 -23.11 -23.80 -30.03
CA TYR A 775 -24.33 -24.38 -30.59
C TYR A 775 -24.09 -25.33 -31.78
N PRO A 776 -23.23 -25.01 -32.78
CA PRO A 776 -22.85 -25.96 -33.82
C PRO A 776 -22.20 -27.22 -33.24
N LEU A 777 -21.20 -27.08 -32.36
CA LEU A 777 -20.52 -28.22 -31.71
C LEU A 777 -21.51 -29.21 -31.07
N LEU A 778 -22.50 -28.70 -30.34
CA LEU A 778 -23.54 -29.53 -29.72
C LEU A 778 -24.52 -30.13 -30.74
N ARG A 779 -24.86 -29.38 -31.79
CA ARG A 779 -25.81 -29.80 -32.82
C ARG A 779 -25.24 -30.88 -33.75
N ASP A 780 -23.94 -30.83 -34.04
CA ASP A 780 -23.21 -31.82 -34.84
C ASP A 780 -23.19 -33.19 -34.15
N LEU A 781 -23.15 -33.21 -32.80
CA LEU A 781 -23.32 -34.41 -31.99
C LEU A 781 -24.77 -34.89 -31.96
N SER A 782 -25.72 -33.97 -31.80
CA SER A 782 -27.15 -34.31 -31.77
C SER A 782 -28.06 -33.11 -32.06
N SER A 783 -29.01 -33.33 -32.98
CA SER A 783 -30.15 -32.41 -33.21
C SER A 783 -31.09 -32.24 -32.01
N SER A 784 -30.85 -32.95 -30.91
CA SER A 784 -31.61 -32.81 -29.65
C SER A 784 -31.22 -31.59 -28.83
N PHE A 785 -30.02 -31.03 -29.03
CA PHE A 785 -29.61 -29.79 -28.35
C PHE A 785 -30.32 -28.59 -28.98
N CYS A 786 -31.04 -27.80 -28.16
CA CYS A 786 -31.79 -26.65 -28.64
C CYS A 786 -31.80 -25.47 -27.66
N PHE A 787 -32.06 -24.27 -28.18
CA PHE A 787 -32.38 -23.10 -27.36
C PHE A 787 -33.87 -23.14 -26.98
N PRO A 788 -34.24 -23.19 -25.68
CA PRO A 788 -35.63 -23.15 -25.27
C PRO A 788 -36.23 -21.76 -25.46
N GLY A 789 -37.53 -21.69 -25.79
CA GLY A 789 -38.21 -20.42 -26.08
C GLY A 789 -38.23 -19.41 -24.92
N TRP A 790 -38.13 -19.89 -23.68
CA TRP A 790 -38.16 -19.07 -22.45
C TRP A 790 -36.79 -18.52 -22.02
N ASN A 791 -35.68 -19.09 -22.50
CA ASN A 791 -34.32 -18.62 -22.21
C ASN A 791 -33.37 -19.04 -23.34
N LYS A 792 -32.98 -18.08 -24.17
CA LYS A 792 -32.07 -18.26 -25.31
C LYS A 792 -30.59 -18.10 -24.93
N GLY A 793 -30.28 -17.76 -23.67
CA GLY A 793 -28.94 -17.81 -23.09
C GLY A 793 -28.49 -19.22 -22.71
N ARG A 794 -29.37 -20.23 -22.87
CA ARG A 794 -29.12 -21.63 -22.54
C ARG A 794 -29.38 -22.55 -23.73
N ILE A 795 -28.51 -23.54 -23.91
CA ILE A 795 -28.72 -24.67 -24.81
C ILE A 795 -29.06 -25.87 -23.92
N ILE A 796 -30.13 -26.60 -24.20
CA ILE A 796 -30.60 -27.71 -23.35
C ILE A 796 -30.73 -29.03 -24.10
N CYS A 797 -30.63 -30.15 -23.38
CA CYS A 797 -30.93 -31.49 -23.84
C CYS A 797 -31.54 -32.33 -22.70
N GLN A 798 -32.60 -33.10 -22.98
CA GLN A 798 -33.32 -33.88 -21.98
C GLN A 798 -32.74 -35.29 -21.81
N LYS A 799 -32.91 -35.89 -20.62
CA LYS A 799 -32.43 -37.25 -20.31
C LYS A 799 -32.71 -38.33 -21.36
N PRO A 800 -33.90 -38.46 -21.96
CA PRO A 800 -34.15 -39.50 -22.96
C PRO A 800 -33.36 -39.28 -24.25
N GLN A 801 -33.04 -38.02 -24.57
CA GLN A 801 -32.23 -37.64 -25.71
C GLN A 801 -30.74 -37.88 -25.43
N LEU A 802 -30.26 -37.58 -24.22
CA LEU A 802 -28.90 -37.90 -23.77
C LEU A 802 -28.65 -39.41 -23.78
N LYS A 803 -29.57 -40.23 -23.22
CA LYS A 803 -29.44 -41.70 -23.28
C LYS A 803 -29.33 -42.21 -24.73
N ARG A 804 -30.11 -41.65 -25.66
CA ARG A 804 -30.04 -41.99 -27.10
C ARG A 804 -28.76 -41.51 -27.79
N LEU A 805 -28.14 -40.42 -27.33
CA LEU A 805 -26.86 -39.95 -27.85
C LEU A 805 -25.75 -40.92 -27.44
N PHE A 806 -25.69 -41.27 -26.16
CA PHE A 806 -24.64 -42.14 -25.61
C PHE A 806 -24.78 -43.59 -26.10
N SER A 807 -26.00 -44.15 -26.11
CA SER A 807 -26.24 -45.52 -26.58
C SER A 807 -26.00 -45.74 -28.07
N LYS A 808 -26.05 -44.68 -28.89
CA LYS A 808 -25.74 -44.77 -30.33
C LYS A 808 -24.25 -44.98 -30.60
N ILE A 809 -23.40 -44.57 -29.67
CA ILE A 809 -21.95 -44.57 -29.81
C ILE A 809 -21.38 -45.90 -29.29
N GLU A 810 -21.93 -46.42 -28.19
CA GLU A 810 -21.66 -47.80 -27.70
C GLU A 810 -21.96 -48.88 -28.75
N ALA A 811 -22.98 -48.67 -29.59
CA ALA A 811 -23.38 -49.64 -30.63
C ALA A 811 -22.50 -49.62 -31.90
N SER A 812 -21.41 -48.85 -31.94
CA SER A 812 -20.62 -48.60 -33.15
C SER A 812 -19.18 -49.14 -33.16
N SER A 813 -18.72 -49.83 -32.10
CA SER A 813 -17.36 -50.34 -32.01
C SER A 813 -17.24 -51.70 -31.31
N ASP A 814 -16.93 -52.75 -32.08
CA ASP A 814 -16.23 -53.95 -31.60
C ASP A 814 -14.72 -53.63 -31.55
N ASP A 815 -14.25 -52.94 -30.50
CA ASP A 815 -12.84 -52.97 -30.08
C ASP A 815 -12.64 -52.44 -28.66
N SER A 816 -11.53 -52.81 -28.02
CA SER A 816 -11.34 -52.76 -26.55
C SER A 816 -10.99 -51.41 -25.92
N GLU A 817 -11.10 -50.30 -26.65
CA GLU A 817 -10.91 -48.95 -26.10
C GLU A 817 -12.21 -48.13 -26.11
N ILE A 818 -12.57 -47.57 -24.94
CA ILE A 818 -13.77 -46.75 -24.78
C ILE A 818 -13.57 -45.40 -25.47
N ASN A 819 -14.07 -45.30 -26.71
CA ASN A 819 -14.01 -44.05 -27.48
C ASN A 819 -14.84 -42.93 -26.82
N LYS A 820 -14.15 -41.83 -26.50
CA LYS A 820 -14.76 -40.59 -25.97
C LYS A 820 -15.63 -39.92 -27.03
N ILE A 821 -16.82 -39.45 -26.65
CA ILE A 821 -17.80 -38.79 -27.53
C ILE A 821 -17.22 -37.67 -28.39
N ILE A 822 -16.35 -36.86 -27.79
CA ILE A 822 -15.53 -35.90 -28.54
C ILE A 822 -14.08 -36.33 -28.41
N ASN A 823 -13.49 -36.71 -29.55
CA ASN A 823 -12.06 -36.93 -29.64
C ASN A 823 -11.32 -35.60 -29.38
N LEU A 824 -10.48 -35.62 -28.33
CA LEU A 824 -9.65 -34.52 -27.88
C LEU A 824 -8.17 -34.69 -28.28
N SER A 825 -7.82 -35.63 -29.17
CA SER A 825 -6.45 -35.80 -29.65
C SER A 825 -5.87 -34.51 -30.26
N ASN A 826 -4.59 -34.25 -30.01
CA ASN A 826 -3.84 -33.18 -30.68
C ASN A 826 -3.65 -33.47 -32.17
N SER A 827 -3.93 -32.50 -33.04
CA SER A 827 -3.60 -32.57 -34.47
C SER A 827 -2.13 -32.19 -34.73
N PRO A 828 -1.43 -32.83 -35.68
CA PRO A 828 -0.13 -32.34 -36.13
C PRO A 828 -0.27 -30.97 -36.81
N PHE A 829 0.71 -30.09 -36.61
CA PHE A 829 0.75 -28.81 -37.32
C PHE A 829 0.88 -29.03 -38.84
N PRO A 830 0.10 -28.30 -39.68
CA PRO A 830 0.26 -28.38 -41.12
C PRO A 830 1.69 -27.99 -41.55
N PRO A 831 2.31 -28.72 -42.50
CA PRO A 831 3.66 -28.41 -42.96
C PRO A 831 3.68 -27.06 -43.70
N SER A 832 4.68 -26.23 -43.37
CA SER A 832 4.89 -24.92 -43.99
C SER A 832 4.91 -25.02 -45.53
N GLY A 833 4.08 -24.23 -46.20
CA GLY A 833 3.95 -24.21 -47.66
C GLY A 833 2.84 -25.08 -48.26
N SER A 834 2.04 -25.83 -47.49
CA SER A 834 0.89 -26.55 -48.04
C SER A 834 -0.30 -25.61 -48.34
N ARG A 835 -0.37 -25.08 -49.57
CA ARG A 835 -1.62 -24.56 -50.14
C ARG A 835 -2.58 -25.73 -50.38
N THR A 836 -3.36 -26.11 -49.38
CA THR A 836 -4.45 -27.08 -49.53
C THR A 836 -5.61 -26.48 -50.30
N SER A 837 -5.61 -26.66 -51.62
CA SER A 837 -6.85 -26.64 -52.38
C SER A 837 -7.71 -27.83 -51.94
N MET A 838 -8.84 -27.60 -51.26
CA MET A 838 -9.80 -28.66 -50.95
C MET A 838 -10.39 -29.23 -52.25
N SER A 839 -9.91 -30.39 -52.68
CA SER A 839 -10.59 -31.25 -53.67
C SER A 839 -10.71 -32.72 -53.25
N ASP A 840 -10.04 -33.17 -52.19
CA ASP A 840 -10.07 -34.57 -51.76
C ASP A 840 -10.12 -34.71 -50.23
N LEU A 841 -11.33 -34.65 -49.68
CA LEU A 841 -11.73 -35.26 -48.40
C LEU A 841 -13.27 -35.32 -48.33
N ASN A 842 -13.88 -35.91 -49.37
CA ASN A 842 -15.33 -36.08 -49.44
C ASN A 842 -15.71 -37.34 -50.26
N GLN A 843 -15.43 -38.51 -49.69
CA GLN A 843 -16.02 -39.78 -50.14
C GLN A 843 -16.62 -40.54 -48.96
N HIS A 844 -17.82 -40.11 -48.54
CA HIS A 844 -19.01 -40.96 -48.62
C HIS A 844 -20.27 -40.07 -48.55
N SER A 845 -21.19 -40.27 -49.48
CA SER A 845 -22.21 -39.30 -49.86
C SER A 845 -23.61 -39.65 -49.36
N SER A 846 -24.38 -38.62 -48.98
CA SER A 846 -25.68 -38.36 -49.61
C SER A 846 -26.04 -36.87 -49.50
N PRO A 847 -26.82 -36.29 -50.42
CA PRO A 847 -26.77 -34.85 -50.66
C PRO A 847 -28.03 -34.10 -50.21
N ASP A 848 -27.87 -33.05 -49.40
CA ASP A 848 -28.62 -31.80 -49.53
C ASP A 848 -28.06 -30.73 -48.58
N ALA A 849 -27.15 -29.90 -49.07
CA ALA A 849 -26.67 -28.70 -48.38
C ALA A 849 -26.33 -27.61 -49.39
N SER A 850 -27.16 -26.58 -49.44
CA SER A 850 -26.94 -25.39 -50.27
C SER A 850 -25.68 -24.64 -49.81
N LYS A 851 -24.89 -24.16 -50.77
CA LYS A 851 -23.72 -23.29 -50.54
C LYS A 851 -24.12 -22.08 -49.70
N ILE A 852 -23.64 -21.99 -48.46
CA ILE A 852 -23.66 -20.75 -47.69
C ILE A 852 -22.40 -19.97 -48.06
N SER A 853 -22.54 -18.95 -48.90
CA SER A 853 -21.47 -17.99 -49.14
C SER A 853 -21.32 -17.05 -47.95
N PHE A 854 -20.11 -16.95 -47.41
CA PHE A 854 -19.75 -15.84 -46.54
C PHE A 854 -19.81 -14.55 -47.36
N ARG A 855 -20.83 -13.71 -47.10
CA ARG A 855 -20.82 -12.32 -47.56
C ARG A 855 -19.85 -11.54 -46.68
N THR A 856 -18.65 -11.35 -47.18
CA THR A 856 -17.71 -10.32 -46.73
C THR A 856 -18.34 -8.94 -46.98
N ASN A 857 -18.80 -8.27 -45.92
CA ASN A 857 -19.14 -6.85 -45.98
C ASN A 857 -17.84 -6.03 -45.96
N THR A 858 -17.16 -5.98 -47.09
CA THR A 858 -15.93 -5.19 -47.28
C THR A 858 -16.29 -3.74 -47.62
N GLU A 859 -16.79 -2.97 -46.67
CA GLU A 859 -17.08 -1.54 -46.86
C GLU A 859 -17.07 -0.77 -45.52
N LEU A 860 -15.89 -0.67 -44.90
CA LEU A 860 -15.62 0.21 -43.75
C LEU A 860 -14.29 0.96 -43.98
N MET A 861 -14.25 2.24 -43.60
CA MET A 861 -13.13 3.19 -43.74
C MET A 861 -12.80 3.74 -45.14
N THR A 862 -13.76 4.48 -45.74
CA THR A 862 -13.43 5.61 -46.63
C THR A 862 -14.26 6.87 -46.33
N SER A 863 -14.08 7.48 -45.16
CA SER A 863 -14.39 8.91 -44.95
C SER A 863 -13.81 9.43 -43.62
N GLY A 864 -13.21 10.62 -43.65
CA GLY A 864 -12.85 11.40 -42.45
C GLY A 864 -11.40 11.28 -41.98
N VAL A 865 -10.51 12.04 -42.63
CA VAL A 865 -9.31 12.63 -41.99
C VAL A 865 -9.71 13.96 -41.35
#